data_AF-A0A419V775-F1
#
_entry.id   AF-A0A419V775-F1
#
_cell.length_a   1.000
_cell.length_b   1.000
_cell.length_c   1.000
_cell.angle_alpha   90.00
_cell.angle_beta   90.00
_cell.angle_gamma   90.00
#
_symmetry.space_group_name_H-M   'P 1'
#
loop_
_entity.id
_entity.type
_entity.pdbx_description
1 polymer ?
#
loop_
_entity_poly.entity_id
_entity_poly.type
_entity_poly.pdbx_seq_one_letter_code
_entity_poly.pdbx_strand_id
1 'polypeptide(L)'
;MKRRKNEPKKFIFMEESGKRWKISKYTFLLSIIALAVIAGVMLRALVQAPNMAAVDVSTHNIEPILTPFAQGSNEEESETDDRDPLELTAGQKSQNTDVFAFYQQGFHAEDQHKLSLERNISTIDTLVPNWFTLTKDFTIEKNADTEVDAAAKEAGVKILPDISLTYDGTEETMDELMDDPKKQDKVIKELYDMVEDGGYDGIHMNLTYIEYEDAGKFEDFSENLYTTFHDSGLTVALNTRVEDDTFDTEVLADYADHLVVQAYDENNENSKSGSPIASFEWTQELFEQYDGPEDKLVLSLANFGYNWNVTQDTSAETMSFPQIMQQAGNQNLEVQWDEKNFTPYVRYKEGSDEHLIGFLDASTFYNQMMIAKSNNVHSIGVWNIGSEDPSIWNLFENGADPSSIETIPNIVPITDGGAGDVFKVTTDEKDGERSLETTGSVITGQEYLEYSTPYHIERYGQAEKKIAISFDDGPDPKYTGQILDILSEHETPATFFVLGQNASSHPEFVERIYREGHEIGNHTYSHKDIQKSSTREFDFELNSTQRVIQGITGRSTVLFRPPFLSTNDEGSNVPAKETMEKISHAQELDYMLMGSLIDPRDWEGDKTSDQIVKEVTERAEDGNIILLHDAGGDRTSTIEALPRIIEWLEQEGYDIVPSAELIGMSRDEVMPEVSETEEAISPFFSRGSITASSITEGVTYFIYALIGIGLLRLAVLIFFSWKQKRRKREFDDSYQPLVSVLIAAYNEETVIAKTIRSILKSRYPNLDIVVVDDGSKDDTRRVMEEEFGSYSNVRLIKKPNGGKSSALNVGFKEVYGEITVTLDADTTIDEHTITNLVRHFSDERVGAVSGNVKIGNRKNLLTWWQHIEYVTGFNLEKRAFDELECISVVPGAVGGWRNSALQEVNYFEEDTLAEDTDVTLKLLRQGYLIKSEVDAVAYTEAPEDVRSFVKQRYRWTYGILQCFWKHKRAMVDGKNKKLTFIAAPNMLFQYVLIASAPLIDLILLLGLASGSLRVLYFYAGFLLVDTLVSVYAFKLENESKKPLVTVFIQRLVYRQFFTYVVWKSFVFAIRGGVMGWNKLKRTGNVNSVSTIQPKRGS
;
A
#
# COMPACT_ATOMS: atom_id res chain seq x y z
N MET A 1 18.19 71.36 -22.28
CA MET A 1 17.23 70.38 -22.84
C MET A 1 15.81 70.85 -22.59
N LYS A 2 15.00 71.01 -23.65
CA LYS A 2 13.58 71.38 -23.59
C LYS A 2 12.78 70.31 -22.83
N ARG A 3 12.14 70.68 -21.71
CA ARG A 3 11.18 69.83 -20.98
C ARG A 3 9.97 69.55 -21.89
N ARG A 4 9.74 68.29 -22.24
CA ARG A 4 8.41 67.82 -22.65
C ARG A 4 7.48 67.98 -21.43
N LYS A 5 6.57 68.96 -21.46
CA LYS A 5 5.42 69.03 -20.57
C LYS A 5 4.35 68.07 -21.13
N ASN A 6 3.77 67.26 -20.25
CA ASN A 6 2.60 66.38 -20.46
C ASN A 6 2.83 64.99 -21.09
N GLU A 7 3.81 64.21 -20.62
CA GLU A 7 3.64 62.74 -20.62
C GLU A 7 3.08 62.33 -19.24
N PRO A 8 2.02 61.49 -19.16
CA PRO A 8 1.50 61.00 -17.88
C PRO A 8 2.60 60.24 -17.13
N LYS A 9 2.71 60.46 -15.80
CA LYS A 9 3.68 59.74 -14.95
C LYS A 9 3.44 58.24 -15.08
N LYS A 10 4.37 57.53 -15.74
CA LYS A 10 4.23 56.09 -16.00
C LYS A 10 4.69 55.30 -14.78
N PHE A 11 3.75 54.85 -13.96
CA PHE A 11 4.04 53.97 -12.82
C PHE A 11 4.67 52.65 -13.28
N ILE A 12 5.55 52.08 -12.45
CA ILE A 12 6.13 50.77 -12.73
C ILE A 12 5.02 49.70 -12.78
N PHE A 13 5.05 48.86 -13.82
CA PHE A 13 4.02 47.89 -14.25
C PHE A 13 2.76 48.46 -14.92
N MET A 14 2.55 49.77 -14.97
CA MET A 14 1.37 50.36 -15.61
C MET A 14 1.29 49.99 -17.10
N GLU A 15 0.12 49.48 -17.50
CA GLU A 15 -0.17 49.10 -18.88
C GLU A 15 -1.63 49.40 -19.23
N GLU A 16 -1.85 50.43 -20.03
CA GLU A 16 -3.20 50.93 -20.36
C GLU A 16 -3.97 50.00 -21.32
N SER A 17 -3.28 49.18 -22.12
CA SER A 17 -3.89 48.33 -23.15
C SER A 17 -4.52 47.04 -22.60
N GLY A 18 -4.17 46.64 -21.37
CA GLY A 18 -4.57 45.36 -20.77
C GLY A 18 -4.09 44.12 -21.54
N LYS A 19 -3.15 44.28 -22.50
CA LYS A 19 -2.71 43.21 -23.40
C LYS A 19 -2.05 42.06 -22.62
N ARG A 20 -1.15 42.36 -21.70
CA ARG A 20 -0.49 41.36 -20.84
C ARG A 20 -1.51 40.52 -20.05
N TRP A 21 -2.53 41.15 -19.48
CA TRP A 21 -3.56 40.42 -18.72
C TRP A 21 -4.37 39.47 -19.61
N LYS A 22 -4.75 39.91 -20.82
CA LYS A 22 -5.44 39.05 -21.78
C LYS A 22 -4.56 37.86 -22.18
N ILE A 23 -3.30 38.09 -22.53
CA ILE A 23 -2.35 37.03 -22.88
C ILE A 23 -2.22 36.04 -21.72
N SER A 24 -1.91 36.51 -20.50
CA SER A 24 -1.75 35.63 -19.33
C SER A 24 -3.01 34.81 -19.02
N LYS A 25 -4.21 35.41 -19.16
CA LYS A 25 -5.47 34.68 -19.00
C LYS A 25 -5.65 33.57 -20.03
N TYR A 26 -5.43 33.87 -21.31
CA TYR A 26 -5.58 32.88 -22.38
C TYR A 26 -4.54 31.77 -22.26
N THR A 27 -3.28 32.12 -21.97
CA THR A 27 -2.23 31.12 -21.71
C THR A 27 -2.60 30.23 -20.54
N PHE A 28 -3.04 30.80 -19.41
CA PHE A 28 -3.46 30.00 -18.24
C PHE A 28 -4.64 29.08 -18.56
N LEU A 29 -5.66 29.57 -19.26
CA LEU A 29 -6.81 28.76 -19.67
C LEU A 29 -6.39 27.63 -20.63
N LEU A 30 -5.55 27.93 -21.62
CA LEU A 30 -5.02 26.93 -22.56
C LEU A 30 -4.17 25.88 -21.83
N SER A 31 -3.38 26.27 -20.83
CA SER A 31 -2.64 25.33 -19.98
C SER A 31 -3.56 24.41 -19.19
N ILE A 32 -4.65 24.94 -18.60
CA ILE A 32 -5.64 24.09 -17.90
C ILE A 32 -6.31 23.12 -18.85
N ILE A 33 -6.73 23.58 -20.03
CA ILE A 33 -7.38 22.71 -21.04
C ILE A 33 -6.40 21.63 -21.50
N ALA A 34 -5.14 21.99 -21.80
CA ALA A 34 -4.12 21.02 -22.17
C ALA A 34 -3.89 19.97 -21.08
N LEU A 35 -3.77 20.39 -19.81
CA LEU A 35 -3.63 19.48 -18.68
C LEU A 35 -4.85 18.56 -18.51
N ALA A 36 -6.07 19.09 -18.69
CA ALA A 36 -7.30 18.29 -18.60
C ALA A 36 -7.40 17.27 -19.73
N VAL A 37 -6.98 17.63 -20.95
CA VAL A 37 -6.93 16.69 -22.08
C VAL A 37 -5.89 15.60 -21.84
N ILE A 38 -4.68 15.97 -21.40
CA ILE A 38 -3.63 14.99 -21.05
C ILE A 38 -4.13 14.04 -19.96
N ALA A 39 -4.70 14.57 -18.88
CA ALA A 39 -5.26 13.76 -17.79
C ALA A 39 -6.39 12.83 -18.27
N GLY A 40 -7.26 13.30 -19.17
CA GLY A 40 -8.33 12.49 -19.75
C GLY A 40 -7.81 11.32 -20.59
N VAL A 41 -6.76 11.55 -21.39
CA VAL A 41 -6.12 10.47 -22.18
C VAL A 41 -5.38 9.48 -21.26
N MET A 42 -4.67 9.97 -20.24
CA MET A 42 -4.04 9.12 -19.22
C MET A 42 -5.05 8.24 -18.50
N LEU A 43 -6.17 8.82 -18.04
CA LEU A 43 -7.23 8.08 -17.34
C LEU A 43 -7.89 7.03 -18.23
N ARG A 44 -8.11 7.34 -19.51
CA ARG A 44 -8.66 6.37 -20.46
C ARG A 44 -7.69 5.20 -20.67
N ALA A 45 -6.40 5.49 -20.82
CA ALA A 45 -5.37 4.46 -20.94
C ALA A 45 -5.39 3.54 -19.71
N LEU A 46 -5.51 4.09 -18.50
CA LEU A 46 -5.51 3.31 -17.26
C LEU A 46 -6.69 2.34 -17.10
N VAL A 47 -7.88 2.71 -17.58
CA VAL A 47 -9.12 1.92 -17.38
C VAL A 47 -9.30 0.82 -18.44
N GLN A 48 -8.64 0.93 -19.59
CA GLN A 48 -8.72 -0.07 -20.65
C GLN A 48 -7.66 -1.16 -20.41
N ALA A 49 -8.05 -2.44 -20.39
CA ALA A 49 -7.09 -3.54 -20.34
C ALA A 49 -6.23 -3.56 -21.63
N PRO A 50 -4.91 -3.79 -21.52
CA PRO A 50 -4.04 -3.93 -22.69
C PRO A 50 -4.40 -5.21 -23.45
N ASN A 51 -4.48 -5.12 -24.78
CA ASN A 51 -4.73 -6.27 -25.62
C ASN A 51 -3.42 -7.06 -25.84
N MET A 52 -3.35 -8.28 -25.30
CA MET A 52 -2.18 -9.18 -25.37
C MET A 52 -2.49 -10.38 -26.27
N ALA A 53 -1.46 -11.11 -26.70
CA ALA A 53 -1.63 -12.31 -27.50
C ALA A 53 -1.74 -13.52 -26.56
N ALA A 54 -2.87 -14.22 -26.59
CA ALA A 54 -3.06 -15.43 -25.80
C ALA A 54 -2.05 -16.51 -26.19
N VAL A 55 -1.40 -17.11 -25.19
CA VAL A 55 -0.50 -18.25 -25.34
C VAL A 55 -1.17 -19.48 -24.73
N ASP A 56 -1.49 -20.47 -25.56
CA ASP A 56 -2.09 -21.72 -25.12
C ASP A 56 -1.00 -22.78 -24.93
N VAL A 57 -1.00 -23.41 -23.76
CA VAL A 57 -0.01 -24.44 -23.34
C VAL A 57 -0.72 -25.76 -22.99
N SER A 58 -1.98 -25.94 -23.37
CA SER A 58 -2.75 -27.12 -22.98
C SER A 58 -2.61 -28.30 -23.96
N THR A 59 -2.38 -29.49 -23.41
CA THR A 59 -2.49 -30.78 -24.11
C THR A 59 -3.51 -31.63 -23.36
N HIS A 60 -4.64 -31.96 -23.98
CA HIS A 60 -5.57 -32.97 -23.44
C HIS A 60 -5.91 -33.99 -24.53
N ASN A 61 -5.79 -35.28 -24.18
CA ASN A 61 -5.91 -36.45 -25.06
C ASN A 61 -7.09 -37.38 -24.67
N ILE A 62 -8.12 -36.88 -23.98
CA ILE A 62 -9.26 -37.67 -23.50
C ILE A 62 -10.57 -37.21 -24.14
N GLU A 63 -11.39 -38.16 -24.58
CA GLU A 63 -12.70 -37.92 -25.22
C GLU A 63 -13.85 -38.60 -24.44
N PRO A 64 -14.97 -37.91 -24.15
CA PRO A 64 -16.10 -38.50 -23.41
C PRO A 64 -16.93 -39.49 -24.24
N ILE A 65 -17.55 -40.49 -23.58
CA ILE A 65 -18.49 -41.45 -24.19
C ILE A 65 -19.89 -41.25 -23.60
N LEU A 66 -20.80 -40.69 -24.41
CA LEU A 66 -22.17 -40.32 -23.97
C LEU A 66 -23.24 -41.36 -24.34
N THR A 67 -22.88 -42.44 -25.04
CA THR A 67 -23.83 -43.53 -25.29
C THR A 67 -24.02 -44.34 -24.01
N PRO A 68 -25.27 -44.66 -23.60
CA PRO A 68 -25.52 -45.44 -22.39
C PRO A 68 -24.73 -46.75 -22.35
N PHE A 69 -24.24 -47.13 -21.17
CA PHE A 69 -23.58 -48.42 -20.99
C PHE A 69 -24.61 -49.55 -21.03
N ALA A 70 -24.60 -50.34 -22.10
CA ALA A 70 -25.50 -51.49 -22.23
C ALA A 70 -24.93 -52.67 -21.43
N GLN A 71 -25.40 -52.85 -20.19
CA GLN A 71 -25.17 -54.12 -19.49
C GLN A 71 -25.82 -55.25 -20.28
N GLY A 72 -25.03 -56.29 -20.59
CA GLY A 72 -25.54 -57.47 -21.29
C GLY A 72 -26.69 -58.08 -20.52
N SER A 73 -27.85 -58.17 -21.18
CA SER A 73 -29.04 -58.87 -20.71
C SER A 73 -28.74 -60.34 -20.41
N ASN A 74 -28.55 -60.69 -19.15
CA ASN A 74 -28.93 -62.00 -18.66
C ASN A 74 -30.31 -61.83 -18.00
N GLU A 75 -31.35 -62.00 -18.81
CA GLU A 75 -32.69 -62.30 -18.34
C GLU A 75 -32.64 -63.67 -17.65
N GLU A 76 -32.45 -63.70 -16.34
CA GLU A 76 -33.03 -64.77 -15.52
C GLU A 76 -34.21 -64.16 -14.77
N GLU A 77 -35.42 -64.58 -15.17
CA GLU A 77 -36.69 -64.24 -14.54
C GLU A 77 -36.66 -64.72 -13.08
N SER A 78 -36.43 -63.78 -12.15
CA SER A 78 -36.74 -63.94 -10.72
C SER A 78 -38.25 -63.74 -10.51
N GLU A 79 -38.88 -64.66 -9.79
CA GLU A 79 -40.33 -64.68 -9.55
C GLU A 79 -40.77 -63.43 -8.76
N THR A 80 -41.83 -62.79 -9.26
CA THR A 80 -42.43 -61.55 -8.74
C THR A 80 -42.86 -61.66 -7.28
N ASP A 81 -42.19 -60.90 -6.41
CA ASP A 81 -42.78 -60.38 -5.17
C ASP A 81 -43.67 -59.17 -5.50
N ASP A 82 -44.84 -59.07 -4.87
CA ASP A 82 -45.93 -58.12 -5.17
C ASP A 82 -45.70 -56.72 -4.52
N ARG A 83 -44.47 -56.42 -4.07
CA ARG A 83 -44.07 -55.13 -3.46
C ARG A 83 -43.58 -54.17 -4.55
N ASP A 84 -44.05 -52.91 -4.53
CA ASP A 84 -43.45 -51.85 -5.35
C ASP A 84 -42.05 -51.57 -4.77
N PRO A 85 -40.94 -51.81 -5.50
CA PRO A 85 -39.58 -51.66 -4.98
C PRO A 85 -39.28 -50.23 -4.51
N LEU A 86 -40.10 -49.25 -4.91
CA LEU A 86 -39.97 -47.84 -4.56
C LEU A 86 -40.83 -47.39 -3.34
N GLU A 87 -41.69 -48.25 -2.79
CA GLU A 87 -42.50 -47.93 -1.59
C GLU A 87 -41.76 -48.28 -0.28
N LEU A 88 -40.94 -47.36 0.24
CA LEU A 88 -40.39 -47.45 1.60
C LEU A 88 -41.46 -47.03 2.64
N THR A 89 -41.92 -47.95 3.49
CA THR A 89 -42.90 -47.62 4.55
C THR A 89 -42.27 -46.82 5.70
N ALA A 90 -42.91 -45.71 6.08
CA ALA A 90 -42.39 -44.78 7.08
C ALA A 90 -42.31 -45.39 8.50
N GLY A 91 -41.09 -45.55 9.01
CA GLY A 91 -40.81 -45.77 10.43
C GLY A 91 -41.31 -44.60 11.31
N GLN A 92 -41.71 -44.89 12.55
CA GLN A 92 -42.22 -43.86 13.47
C GLN A 92 -41.12 -42.89 13.92
N LYS A 93 -41.33 -41.58 13.68
CA LYS A 93 -40.74 -40.41 14.38
C LYS A 93 -39.25 -40.50 14.78
N SER A 94 -38.40 -39.83 13.99
CA SER A 94 -37.29 -38.95 14.44
C SER A 94 -36.60 -39.36 15.74
N GLN A 95 -35.82 -40.43 15.72
CA GLN A 95 -34.67 -40.59 16.62
C GLN A 95 -33.45 -39.91 15.99
N ASN A 96 -32.50 -39.45 16.81
CA ASN A 96 -31.20 -39.00 16.31
C ASN A 96 -30.47 -40.21 15.72
N THR A 97 -29.90 -40.08 14.52
CA THR A 97 -29.03 -41.10 13.92
C THR A 97 -27.68 -41.08 14.61
N ASP A 98 -27.17 -42.24 14.99
CA ASP A 98 -25.84 -42.43 15.59
C ASP A 98 -24.81 -42.61 14.46
N VAL A 99 -23.85 -41.69 14.35
CA VAL A 99 -22.95 -41.62 13.18
C VAL A 99 -21.57 -42.18 13.50
N PHE A 100 -21.20 -43.26 12.81
CA PHE A 100 -19.88 -43.87 12.85
C PHE A 100 -19.03 -43.35 11.68
N ALA A 101 -17.90 -42.73 11.96
CA ALA A 101 -16.98 -42.21 10.96
C ALA A 101 -15.71 -43.06 10.89
N PHE A 102 -15.47 -43.74 9.77
CA PHE A 102 -14.27 -44.56 9.60
C PHE A 102 -13.11 -43.70 9.09
N TYR A 103 -12.01 -43.66 9.85
CA TYR A 103 -10.80 -42.88 9.54
C TYR A 103 -9.67 -43.85 9.18
N GLN A 104 -9.28 -43.89 7.90
CA GLN A 104 -8.33 -44.88 7.38
C GLN A 104 -7.02 -44.20 6.97
N GLN A 105 -6.09 -44.04 7.91
CA GLN A 105 -4.76 -43.51 7.64
C GLN A 105 -4.00 -44.43 6.68
N GLY A 106 -3.35 -43.83 5.67
CA GLY A 106 -2.63 -44.56 4.61
C GLY A 106 -3.54 -45.17 3.53
N PHE A 107 -4.86 -44.98 3.63
CA PHE A 107 -5.80 -45.23 2.53
C PHE A 107 -5.92 -43.96 1.67
N HIS A 108 -6.38 -44.10 0.42
CA HIS A 108 -6.46 -43.00 -0.55
C HIS A 108 -7.04 -41.69 0.06
N ALA A 109 -6.41 -40.55 -0.25
CA ALA A 109 -6.79 -39.20 0.20
C ALA A 109 -6.39 -38.77 1.63
N GLU A 110 -5.15 -39.05 2.04
CA GLU A 110 -4.62 -38.75 3.39
C GLU A 110 -4.83 -37.30 3.87
N ASP A 111 -4.57 -36.31 3.01
CA ASP A 111 -4.77 -34.89 3.32
C ASP A 111 -6.25 -34.50 3.49
N GLN A 112 -7.18 -35.29 2.94
CA GLN A 112 -8.62 -35.01 2.95
C GLN A 112 -9.29 -35.56 4.21
N HIS A 113 -8.79 -36.66 4.79
CA HIS A 113 -9.36 -37.28 6.00
C HIS A 113 -9.41 -36.29 7.17
N LYS A 114 -8.31 -35.58 7.44
CA LYS A 114 -8.23 -34.59 8.52
C LYS A 114 -9.15 -33.40 8.29
N LEU A 115 -9.22 -32.91 7.04
CA LEU A 115 -10.11 -31.80 6.67
C LEU A 115 -11.59 -32.17 6.80
N SER A 116 -11.98 -33.39 6.38
CA SER A 116 -13.36 -33.86 6.55
C SER A 116 -13.69 -34.04 8.04
N LEU A 117 -12.78 -34.61 8.84
CA LEU A 117 -12.94 -34.70 10.29
C LEU A 117 -13.15 -33.32 10.91
N GLU A 118 -12.23 -32.37 10.68
CA GLU A 118 -12.29 -31.02 11.27
C GLU A 118 -13.59 -30.29 10.95
N ARG A 119 -14.13 -30.45 9.73
CA ARG A 119 -15.39 -29.82 9.31
C ARG A 119 -16.62 -30.48 9.94
N ASN A 120 -16.60 -31.80 10.11
CA ASN A 120 -17.80 -32.58 10.40
C ASN A 120 -17.80 -33.23 11.80
N ILE A 121 -16.79 -32.97 12.62
CA ILE A 121 -16.63 -33.59 13.96
C ILE A 121 -17.83 -33.40 14.88
N SER A 122 -18.61 -32.32 14.71
CA SER A 122 -19.81 -32.06 15.49
C SER A 122 -20.99 -32.98 15.18
N THR A 123 -20.92 -33.69 14.05
CA THR A 123 -21.97 -34.57 13.52
C THR A 123 -21.62 -36.04 13.72
N ILE A 124 -20.39 -36.33 14.14
CA ILE A 124 -19.87 -37.68 14.39
C ILE A 124 -20.11 -38.04 15.85
N ASP A 125 -20.70 -39.20 16.11
CA ASP A 125 -20.88 -39.73 17.47
C ASP A 125 -19.73 -40.68 17.86
N THR A 126 -19.27 -41.47 16.89
CA THR A 126 -18.21 -42.46 17.05
C THR A 126 -17.19 -42.36 15.91
N LEU A 127 -15.92 -42.14 16.25
CA LEU A 127 -14.78 -42.22 15.34
C LEU A 127 -14.19 -43.62 15.38
N VAL A 128 -13.97 -44.22 14.21
CA VAL A 128 -13.39 -45.56 14.04
C VAL A 128 -12.07 -45.47 13.26
N PRO A 129 -10.95 -45.19 13.94
CA PRO A 129 -9.66 -44.99 13.29
C PRO A 129 -8.79 -46.26 13.23
N ASN A 130 -8.10 -46.51 12.11
CA ASN A 130 -7.26 -47.70 11.88
C ASN A 130 -5.88 -47.67 12.57
N TRP A 131 -5.86 -47.37 13.87
CA TRP A 131 -4.60 -47.23 14.60
C TRP A 131 -3.91 -48.54 14.94
N PHE A 132 -4.61 -49.66 14.92
CA PHE A 132 -4.07 -50.95 15.32
C PHE A 132 -3.97 -51.90 14.14
N THR A 133 -2.83 -52.58 14.02
CA THR A 133 -2.62 -53.58 12.98
C THR A 133 -2.05 -54.85 13.59
N LEU A 134 -2.74 -55.97 13.37
CA LEU A 134 -2.32 -57.30 13.80
C LEU A 134 -1.35 -57.90 12.79
N THR A 135 -0.12 -58.16 13.26
CA THR A 135 0.93 -58.79 12.46
C THR A 135 0.85 -60.31 12.47
N LYS A 136 1.49 -60.97 11.49
CA LYS A 136 1.59 -62.45 11.45
C LYS A 136 2.24 -63.11 12.67
N ASP A 137 2.99 -62.36 13.47
CA ASP A 137 3.66 -62.86 14.68
C ASP A 137 2.78 -62.72 15.94
N PHE A 138 1.49 -62.39 15.77
CA PHE A 138 0.52 -62.16 16.85
C PHE A 138 0.95 -61.04 17.81
N THR A 139 1.48 -59.95 17.25
CA THR A 139 1.76 -58.67 17.94
C THR A 139 1.01 -57.54 17.25
N ILE A 140 0.67 -56.49 18.00
CA ILE A 140 -0.09 -55.34 17.48
C ILE A 140 0.83 -54.14 17.29
N GLU A 141 0.83 -53.59 16.08
CA GLU A 141 1.47 -52.32 15.78
C GLU A 141 0.48 -51.16 16.03
N LYS A 142 0.98 -50.08 16.64
CA LYS A 142 0.19 -48.87 16.94
C LYS A 142 0.68 -47.69 16.11
N ASN A 143 -0.19 -47.18 15.26
CA ASN A 143 0.02 -46.02 14.38
C ASN A 143 -1.01 -44.93 14.68
N ALA A 144 -1.15 -44.52 15.95
CA ALA A 144 -2.14 -43.53 16.35
C ALA A 144 -1.67 -42.09 16.06
N ASP A 145 -2.55 -41.27 15.46
CA ASP A 145 -2.36 -39.84 15.30
C ASP A 145 -2.91 -39.09 16.52
N THR A 146 -2.00 -38.61 17.36
CA THR A 146 -2.37 -37.92 18.61
C THR A 146 -3.15 -36.62 18.41
N GLU A 147 -3.07 -35.97 17.25
CA GLU A 147 -3.85 -34.77 16.96
C GLU A 147 -5.32 -35.13 16.67
N VAL A 148 -5.54 -36.23 15.94
CA VAL A 148 -6.88 -36.77 15.67
C VAL A 148 -7.54 -37.24 16.97
N ASP A 149 -6.82 -37.98 17.83
CA ASP A 149 -7.30 -38.38 19.16
C ASP A 149 -7.73 -37.15 19.98
N ALA A 150 -6.91 -36.10 19.97
CA ALA A 150 -7.16 -34.90 20.75
C ALA A 150 -8.40 -34.15 20.26
N ALA A 151 -8.56 -34.02 18.94
CA ALA A 151 -9.73 -33.38 18.33
C ALA A 151 -11.03 -34.13 18.68
N ALA A 152 -11.05 -35.46 18.52
CA ALA A 152 -12.21 -36.30 18.85
C ALA A 152 -12.57 -36.21 20.35
N LYS A 153 -11.58 -36.31 21.24
CA LYS A 153 -11.78 -36.18 22.69
C LYS A 153 -12.27 -34.79 23.10
N GLU A 154 -11.80 -33.72 22.47
CA GLU A 154 -12.26 -32.35 22.74
C GLU A 154 -13.71 -32.15 22.29
N ALA A 155 -14.10 -32.74 21.17
CA ALA A 155 -15.47 -32.71 20.67
C ALA A 155 -16.43 -33.64 21.43
N GLY A 156 -15.91 -34.57 22.24
CA GLY A 156 -16.71 -35.55 22.98
C GLY A 156 -17.19 -36.73 22.13
N VAL A 157 -16.50 -36.99 21.01
CA VAL A 157 -16.74 -38.11 20.10
C VAL A 157 -16.12 -39.37 20.69
N LYS A 158 -16.87 -40.50 20.67
CA LYS A 158 -16.35 -41.79 21.13
C LYS A 158 -15.28 -42.29 20.18
N ILE A 159 -14.28 -42.99 20.68
CA ILE A 159 -13.19 -43.52 19.85
C ILE A 159 -13.12 -45.03 19.98
N LEU A 160 -13.31 -45.73 18.86
CA LEU A 160 -13.24 -47.18 18.75
C LEU A 160 -12.16 -47.53 17.72
N PRO A 161 -10.89 -47.67 18.12
CA PRO A 161 -9.82 -48.01 17.18
C PRO A 161 -10.16 -49.31 16.43
N ASP A 162 -10.03 -49.24 15.12
CA ASP A 162 -10.12 -50.39 14.23
C ASP A 162 -8.82 -51.20 14.29
N ILE A 163 -8.99 -52.52 14.31
CA ILE A 163 -7.90 -53.47 14.09
C ILE A 163 -8.04 -54.17 12.74
N SER A 164 -7.02 -53.97 11.91
CA SER A 164 -6.85 -54.63 10.63
C SER A 164 -5.66 -55.60 10.65
N LEU A 165 -5.55 -56.45 9.63
CA LEU A 165 -4.42 -57.40 9.48
C LEU A 165 -3.32 -56.80 8.61
N THR A 166 -2.06 -57.17 8.88
CA THR A 166 -0.97 -56.86 7.96
C THR A 166 -1.16 -57.56 6.62
N TYR A 167 -0.64 -56.96 5.55
CA TYR A 167 -0.70 -57.51 4.18
C TYR A 167 -0.07 -58.93 4.03
N ASP A 168 0.77 -59.35 4.98
CA ASP A 168 1.36 -60.69 5.04
C ASP A 168 0.64 -61.66 5.99
N GLY A 169 -0.43 -61.21 6.65
CA GLY A 169 -1.38 -62.06 7.36
C GLY A 169 -2.23 -62.84 6.37
N THR A 170 -2.37 -64.14 6.61
CA THR A 170 -3.10 -65.07 5.73
C THR A 170 -4.24 -65.73 6.50
N GLU A 171 -5.16 -66.39 5.81
CA GLU A 171 -6.18 -67.27 6.43
C GLU A 171 -5.53 -68.21 7.46
N GLU A 172 -4.38 -68.81 7.12
CA GLU A 172 -3.59 -69.68 8.01
C GLU A 172 -3.14 -68.98 9.31
N THR A 173 -2.87 -67.67 9.25
CA THR A 173 -2.50 -66.87 10.43
C THR A 173 -3.69 -66.71 11.37
N MET A 174 -4.88 -66.46 10.82
CA MET A 174 -6.09 -66.31 11.63
C MET A 174 -6.59 -67.65 12.15
N ASP A 175 -6.56 -68.71 11.37
CA ASP A 175 -6.88 -70.06 11.86
C ASP A 175 -5.95 -70.44 13.03
N GLU A 176 -4.65 -70.13 12.93
CA GLU A 176 -3.70 -70.38 14.02
C GLU A 176 -3.99 -69.53 15.27
N LEU A 177 -4.48 -68.29 15.11
CA LEU A 177 -4.96 -67.49 16.24
C LEU A 177 -6.21 -68.11 16.85
N MET A 178 -7.17 -68.53 16.04
CA MET A 178 -8.44 -69.10 16.46
C MET A 178 -8.30 -70.48 17.13
N ASP A 179 -7.26 -71.24 16.78
CA ASP A 179 -7.01 -72.59 17.32
C ASP A 179 -6.20 -72.63 18.63
N ASP A 180 -5.53 -71.54 19.03
CA ASP A 180 -4.70 -71.49 20.23
C ASP A 180 -5.25 -70.48 21.26
N PRO A 181 -5.98 -70.96 22.30
CA PRO A 181 -6.54 -70.10 23.35
C PRO A 181 -5.50 -69.21 24.05
N LYS A 182 -4.23 -69.64 24.13
CA LYS A 182 -3.19 -68.80 24.75
C LYS A 182 -2.78 -67.63 23.87
N LYS A 183 -2.87 -67.79 22.55
CA LYS A 183 -2.61 -66.70 21.61
C LYS A 183 -3.79 -65.74 21.56
N GLN A 184 -5.03 -66.26 21.55
CA GLN A 184 -6.23 -65.43 21.70
C GLN A 184 -6.16 -64.57 22.96
N ASP A 185 -5.93 -65.18 24.13
CA ASP A 185 -5.82 -64.46 25.41
C ASP A 185 -4.69 -63.42 25.39
N LYS A 186 -3.58 -63.71 24.71
CA LYS A 186 -2.46 -62.77 24.58
C LYS A 186 -2.87 -61.56 23.72
N VAL A 187 -3.45 -61.80 22.55
CA VAL A 187 -3.85 -60.74 21.61
C VAL A 187 -4.97 -59.88 22.20
N ILE A 188 -6.03 -60.51 22.74
CA ILE A 188 -7.14 -59.82 23.38
C ILE A 188 -6.64 -58.95 24.54
N LYS A 189 -5.74 -59.48 25.36
CA LYS A 189 -5.15 -58.69 26.46
C LYS A 189 -4.29 -57.53 25.97
N GLU A 190 -3.49 -57.73 24.94
CA GLU A 190 -2.65 -56.67 24.38
C GLU A 190 -3.51 -55.54 23.79
N LEU A 191 -4.62 -55.88 23.11
CA LEU A 191 -5.62 -54.90 22.64
C LEU A 191 -6.30 -54.18 23.81
N TYR A 192 -6.72 -54.91 24.84
CA TYR A 192 -7.32 -54.32 26.04
C TYR A 192 -6.38 -53.30 26.69
N ASP A 193 -5.11 -53.69 26.92
CA ASP A 193 -4.11 -52.81 27.54
C ASP A 193 -3.87 -51.56 26.66
N MET A 194 -3.85 -51.70 25.32
CA MET A 194 -3.71 -50.57 24.40
C MET A 194 -4.93 -49.62 24.38
N VAL A 195 -6.14 -50.16 24.48
CA VAL A 195 -7.40 -49.39 24.52
C VAL A 195 -7.52 -48.60 25.82
N GLU A 196 -7.22 -49.24 26.96
CA GLU A 196 -7.17 -48.58 28.28
C GLU A 196 -6.08 -47.51 28.35
N ASP A 197 -4.85 -47.82 27.91
CA ASP A 197 -3.73 -46.87 27.93
C ASP A 197 -3.98 -45.66 27.01
N GLY A 198 -4.69 -45.86 25.90
CA GLY A 198 -5.12 -44.82 24.98
C GLY A 198 -6.29 -43.97 25.50
N GLY A 199 -7.03 -44.47 26.50
CA GLY A 199 -8.28 -43.88 26.96
C GLY A 199 -9.33 -43.83 25.84
N TYR A 200 -9.49 -44.95 25.13
CA TYR A 200 -10.50 -45.13 24.08
C TYR A 200 -11.77 -45.77 24.66
N ASP A 201 -12.90 -45.63 23.96
CA ASP A 201 -14.23 -46.03 24.47
C ASP A 201 -14.60 -47.49 24.14
N GLY A 202 -13.76 -48.16 23.37
CA GLY A 202 -14.01 -49.50 22.88
C GLY A 202 -13.02 -49.94 21.82
N ILE A 203 -13.40 -50.97 21.07
CA ILE A 203 -12.64 -51.50 19.93
C ILE A 203 -13.57 -51.88 18.80
N HIS A 204 -13.12 -51.67 17.56
CA HIS A 204 -13.76 -52.19 16.36
C HIS A 204 -12.90 -53.30 15.75
N MET A 205 -13.48 -54.48 15.53
CA MET A 205 -12.78 -55.62 14.95
C MET A 205 -13.17 -55.80 13.48
N ASN A 206 -12.21 -55.62 12.57
CA ASN A 206 -12.41 -55.82 11.13
C ASN A 206 -11.59 -57.02 10.62
N LEU A 207 -12.11 -58.22 10.90
CA LEU A 207 -11.47 -59.50 10.51
C LEU A 207 -12.26 -60.25 9.42
N THR A 208 -13.18 -59.58 8.74
CA THR A 208 -14.09 -60.21 7.77
C THR A 208 -13.45 -60.58 6.44
N TYR A 209 -12.23 -60.13 6.14
CA TYR A 209 -11.54 -60.41 4.88
C TYR A 209 -10.94 -61.83 4.78
N ILE A 210 -11.28 -62.70 5.72
CA ILE A 210 -10.74 -64.06 5.83
C ILE A 210 -11.91 -65.05 5.87
N GLU A 211 -11.79 -66.10 5.07
CA GLU A 211 -12.65 -67.28 5.15
C GLU A 211 -12.18 -68.14 6.33
N TYR A 212 -13.09 -68.55 7.21
CA TYR A 212 -12.76 -69.42 8.34
C TYR A 212 -13.22 -70.86 8.07
N GLU A 213 -12.40 -71.85 8.38
CA GLU A 213 -12.78 -73.26 8.22
C GLU A 213 -13.89 -73.71 9.21
N ASP A 214 -14.05 -73.00 10.34
CA ASP A 214 -15.00 -73.33 11.42
C ASP A 214 -15.58 -72.06 12.07
N ALA A 215 -16.81 -71.72 11.71
CA ALA A 215 -17.56 -70.55 12.20
C ALA A 215 -17.63 -70.47 13.74
N GLY A 216 -17.72 -71.62 14.43
CA GLY A 216 -17.83 -71.66 15.89
C GLY A 216 -16.57 -71.15 16.62
N LYS A 217 -15.40 -71.18 15.98
CA LYS A 217 -14.17 -70.64 16.58
C LYS A 217 -14.14 -69.11 16.56
N PHE A 218 -14.74 -68.51 15.55
CA PHE A 218 -14.89 -67.06 15.46
C PHE A 218 -15.89 -66.56 16.51
N GLU A 219 -16.97 -67.31 16.76
CA GLU A 219 -17.92 -67.06 17.86
C GLU A 219 -17.22 -67.13 19.23
N ASP A 220 -16.45 -68.20 19.50
CA ASP A 220 -15.69 -68.36 20.75
C ASP A 220 -14.70 -67.20 20.99
N PHE A 221 -14.02 -66.76 19.93
CA PHE A 221 -13.12 -65.61 19.99
C PHE A 221 -13.88 -64.31 20.28
N SER A 222 -15.01 -64.11 19.62
CA SER A 222 -15.88 -62.94 19.80
C SER A 222 -16.44 -62.88 21.23
N GLU A 223 -16.87 -64.02 21.79
CA GLU A 223 -17.31 -64.13 23.19
C GLU A 223 -16.18 -63.75 24.16
N ASN A 224 -14.96 -64.25 23.95
CA ASN A 224 -13.81 -63.97 24.82
C ASN A 224 -13.41 -62.47 24.75
N LEU A 225 -13.39 -61.91 23.55
CA LEU A 225 -13.14 -60.48 23.33
C LEU A 225 -14.21 -59.63 24.02
N TYR A 226 -15.49 -59.92 23.75
CA TYR A 226 -16.62 -59.20 24.32
C TYR A 226 -16.61 -59.25 25.84
N THR A 227 -16.46 -60.43 26.43
CA THR A 227 -16.41 -60.60 27.88
C THR A 227 -15.27 -59.77 28.49
N THR A 228 -14.09 -59.76 27.86
CA THR A 228 -12.92 -59.02 28.37
C THR A 228 -13.13 -57.51 28.36
N PHE A 229 -13.71 -56.96 27.29
CA PHE A 229 -13.91 -55.52 27.13
C PHE A 229 -15.16 -55.03 27.88
N HIS A 230 -16.27 -55.74 27.76
CA HIS A 230 -17.57 -55.35 28.31
C HIS A 230 -17.58 -55.37 29.85
N ASP A 231 -16.83 -56.28 30.50
CA ASP A 231 -16.66 -56.30 31.96
C ASP A 231 -16.02 -55.01 32.51
N SER A 232 -15.24 -54.30 31.69
CA SER A 232 -14.65 -52.99 32.01
C SER A 232 -15.49 -51.81 31.53
N GLY A 233 -16.65 -52.06 30.91
CA GLY A 233 -17.53 -51.03 30.35
C GLY A 233 -17.05 -50.45 29.01
N LEU A 234 -16.17 -51.14 28.30
CA LEU A 234 -15.71 -50.77 26.96
C LEU A 234 -16.61 -51.38 25.89
N THR A 235 -16.84 -50.62 24.82
CA THR A 235 -17.71 -51.02 23.69
C THR A 235 -16.98 -52.00 22.76
N VAL A 236 -17.66 -53.02 22.25
CA VAL A 236 -17.13 -53.90 21.20
C VAL A 236 -18.01 -53.82 19.96
N ALA A 237 -17.42 -53.40 18.85
CA ALA A 237 -18.03 -53.42 17.53
C ALA A 237 -17.37 -54.49 16.66
N LEU A 238 -18.16 -55.34 16.02
CA LEU A 238 -17.66 -56.40 15.13
C LEU A 238 -18.14 -56.15 13.70
N ASN A 239 -17.22 -56.16 12.74
CA ASN A 239 -17.58 -56.17 11.33
C ASN A 239 -18.12 -57.56 10.93
N THR A 240 -19.16 -57.62 10.10
CA THR A 240 -19.80 -58.88 9.65
C THR A 240 -20.21 -58.84 8.18
N ARG A 241 -20.41 -60.02 7.57
CA ARG A 241 -20.87 -60.21 6.18
C ARG A 241 -22.13 -61.07 6.20
N VAL A 242 -23.27 -60.50 5.78
CA VAL A 242 -24.58 -61.19 5.82
C VAL A 242 -24.72 -62.31 4.79
N GLU A 243 -23.89 -62.29 3.73
CA GLU A 243 -23.90 -63.31 2.67
C GLU A 243 -22.97 -64.50 2.97
N ASP A 244 -22.21 -64.44 4.07
CA ASP A 244 -21.24 -65.46 4.45
C ASP A 244 -21.73 -66.22 5.69
N ASP A 245 -22.08 -67.51 5.49
CA ASP A 245 -22.54 -68.43 6.54
C ASP A 245 -21.59 -68.55 7.74
N THR A 246 -20.35 -68.06 7.62
CA THR A 246 -19.36 -68.00 8.70
C THR A 246 -19.72 -67.00 9.79
N PHE A 247 -20.48 -65.94 9.47
CA PHE A 247 -20.80 -64.85 10.38
C PHE A 247 -22.29 -64.80 10.73
N ASP A 248 -22.73 -65.74 11.57
CA ASP A 248 -24.11 -65.78 12.06
C ASP A 248 -24.43 -64.51 12.86
N THR A 249 -25.19 -63.60 12.24
CA THR A 249 -25.51 -62.29 12.82
C THR A 249 -26.45 -62.36 14.03
N GLU A 250 -27.26 -63.42 14.15
CA GLU A 250 -28.10 -63.64 15.34
C GLU A 250 -27.21 -64.01 16.54
N VAL A 251 -26.23 -64.90 16.33
CA VAL A 251 -25.29 -65.33 17.38
C VAL A 251 -24.27 -64.26 17.74
N LEU A 252 -23.63 -63.63 16.74
CA LEU A 252 -22.62 -62.60 16.99
C LEU A 252 -23.18 -61.37 17.71
N ALA A 253 -24.49 -61.10 17.57
CA ALA A 253 -25.15 -60.02 18.27
C ALA A 253 -25.16 -60.21 19.80
N ASP A 254 -25.03 -61.43 20.32
CA ASP A 254 -24.87 -61.67 21.77
C ASP A 254 -23.48 -61.27 22.28
N TYR A 255 -22.50 -61.17 21.37
CA TYR A 255 -21.08 -60.91 21.66
C TYR A 255 -20.57 -59.59 21.06
N ALA A 256 -21.46 -58.65 20.77
CA ALA A 256 -21.12 -57.31 20.33
C ALA A 256 -22.11 -56.27 20.85
N ASP A 257 -21.65 -55.06 21.09
CA ASP A 257 -22.50 -53.89 21.29
C ASP A 257 -23.03 -53.38 19.93
N HIS A 258 -22.20 -53.47 18.89
CA HIS A 258 -22.53 -53.09 17.52
C HIS A 258 -22.07 -54.14 16.51
N LEU A 259 -22.91 -54.46 15.53
CA LEU A 259 -22.55 -55.24 14.34
C LEU A 259 -22.46 -54.30 13.15
N VAL A 260 -21.28 -54.17 12.55
CA VAL A 260 -21.04 -53.33 11.37
C VAL A 260 -21.23 -54.17 10.12
N VAL A 261 -22.23 -53.85 9.31
CA VAL A 261 -22.47 -54.49 8.00
C VAL A 261 -22.07 -53.52 6.91
N GLN A 262 -21.23 -53.98 5.98
CA GLN A 262 -20.81 -53.19 4.83
C GLN A 262 -21.86 -53.26 3.73
N ALA A 263 -22.46 -52.12 3.38
CA ALA A 263 -23.40 -52.01 2.27
C ALA A 263 -22.73 -51.33 1.06
N TYR A 264 -21.56 -51.84 0.69
CA TYR A 264 -20.80 -51.50 -0.51
C TYR A 264 -19.92 -52.70 -0.88
N ASP A 265 -19.28 -52.63 -2.04
CA ASP A 265 -18.52 -53.74 -2.64
C ASP A 265 -19.37 -54.97 -2.99
N GLU A 266 -20.64 -54.78 -3.40
CA GLU A 266 -21.38 -55.76 -4.21
C GLU A 266 -20.52 -56.19 -5.41
N ASN A 267 -19.82 -55.20 -5.99
CA ASN A 267 -18.76 -55.39 -6.96
C ASN A 267 -17.55 -54.51 -6.59
N ASN A 268 -16.35 -55.09 -6.63
CA ASN A 268 -15.10 -54.44 -6.20
C ASN A 268 -14.09 -54.29 -7.36
N GLU A 269 -12.84 -53.93 -7.06
CA GLU A 269 -11.80 -53.70 -8.07
C GLU A 269 -11.49 -54.92 -8.95
N ASN A 270 -11.84 -56.13 -8.51
CA ASN A 270 -11.64 -57.37 -9.25
C ASN A 270 -12.90 -57.84 -10.00
N SER A 271 -14.03 -57.15 -9.83
CA SER A 271 -15.27 -57.44 -10.54
C SER A 271 -15.22 -56.97 -11.99
N LYS A 272 -16.16 -57.48 -12.80
CA LYS A 272 -16.29 -57.11 -14.21
C LYS A 272 -16.63 -55.62 -14.36
N SER A 273 -16.02 -54.95 -15.34
CA SER A 273 -16.23 -53.53 -15.57
C SER A 273 -17.72 -53.17 -15.77
N GLY A 274 -18.16 -52.13 -15.05
CA GLY A 274 -19.51 -51.57 -15.19
C GLY A 274 -20.60 -52.28 -14.40
N SER A 275 -20.24 -53.15 -13.45
CA SER A 275 -21.15 -53.59 -12.40
C SER A 275 -21.34 -52.49 -11.33
N PRO A 276 -22.51 -52.38 -10.68
CA PRO A 276 -22.75 -51.41 -9.61
C PRO A 276 -21.95 -51.77 -8.34
N ILE A 277 -21.36 -50.76 -7.69
CA ILE A 277 -20.61 -50.97 -6.42
C ILE A 277 -21.56 -51.32 -5.27
N ALA A 278 -22.75 -50.70 -5.27
CA ALA A 278 -23.84 -51.02 -4.34
C ALA A 278 -25.16 -50.67 -5.03
N SER A 279 -25.83 -51.65 -5.63
CA SER A 279 -27.13 -51.43 -6.23
C SER A 279 -28.23 -51.26 -5.17
N PHE A 280 -29.28 -50.53 -5.53
CA PHE A 280 -30.43 -50.32 -4.65
C PHE A 280 -31.10 -51.64 -4.23
N GLU A 281 -31.29 -52.56 -5.18
CA GLU A 281 -31.92 -53.88 -4.97
C GLU A 281 -31.07 -54.75 -4.04
N TRP A 282 -29.77 -54.87 -4.31
CA TRP A 282 -28.85 -55.61 -3.43
C TRP A 282 -28.84 -55.05 -2.00
N THR A 283 -28.85 -53.72 -1.85
CA THR A 283 -28.93 -53.11 -0.51
C THR A 283 -30.21 -53.49 0.24
N GLN A 284 -31.34 -53.69 -0.47
CA GLN A 284 -32.57 -54.19 0.15
C GLN A 284 -32.44 -55.67 0.53
N GLU A 285 -31.83 -56.49 -0.33
CA GLU A 285 -31.59 -57.92 -0.06
C GLU A 285 -30.68 -58.16 1.15
N LEU A 286 -29.71 -57.28 1.43
CA LEU A 286 -28.88 -57.34 2.64
C LEU A 286 -29.73 -57.36 3.93
N PHE A 287 -30.86 -56.64 3.94
CA PHE A 287 -31.78 -56.62 5.09
C PHE A 287 -32.66 -57.86 5.16
N GLU A 288 -32.93 -58.53 4.04
CA GLU A 288 -33.68 -59.79 4.04
C GLU A 288 -32.82 -60.95 4.57
N GLN A 289 -31.49 -60.83 4.49
CA GLN A 289 -30.52 -61.81 4.97
C GLN A 289 -29.99 -61.52 6.40
N TYR A 290 -30.22 -60.31 6.92
CA TYR A 290 -29.79 -59.94 8.27
C TYR A 290 -30.80 -60.43 9.32
N ASP A 291 -30.38 -61.38 10.16
CA ASP A 291 -31.21 -61.99 11.21
C ASP A 291 -30.94 -61.41 12.63
N GLY A 292 -29.98 -60.50 12.75
CA GLY A 292 -29.61 -59.84 14.02
C GLY A 292 -30.58 -58.72 14.48
N PRO A 293 -30.38 -58.16 15.69
CA PRO A 293 -31.20 -57.06 16.21
C PRO A 293 -30.87 -55.71 15.56
N GLU A 294 -31.90 -55.05 15.01
CA GLU A 294 -31.82 -53.75 14.31
C GLU A 294 -31.16 -52.63 15.15
N ASP A 295 -31.29 -52.63 16.47
CA ASP A 295 -30.72 -51.61 17.36
C ASP A 295 -29.19 -51.75 17.60
N LYS A 296 -28.61 -52.91 17.25
CA LYS A 296 -27.16 -53.13 17.26
C LYS A 296 -26.52 -52.96 15.89
N LEU A 297 -27.31 -52.89 14.82
CA LEU A 297 -26.81 -52.80 13.46
C LEU A 297 -26.27 -51.39 13.15
N VAL A 298 -25.02 -51.33 12.70
CA VAL A 298 -24.40 -50.16 12.06
C VAL A 298 -24.28 -50.47 10.58
N LEU A 299 -25.08 -49.82 9.75
CA LEU A 299 -24.97 -49.98 8.29
C LEU A 299 -23.87 -49.05 7.76
N SER A 300 -22.74 -49.61 7.35
CA SER A 300 -21.61 -48.86 6.79
C SER A 300 -21.85 -48.57 5.31
N LEU A 301 -21.83 -47.29 4.94
CA LEU A 301 -22.14 -46.78 3.61
C LEU A 301 -20.91 -46.07 3.02
N ALA A 302 -20.73 -46.15 1.70
CA ALA A 302 -19.56 -45.61 1.03
C ALA A 302 -19.88 -44.65 -0.12
N ASN A 303 -18.94 -43.75 -0.40
CA ASN A 303 -19.02 -42.72 -1.45
C ASN A 303 -17.71 -42.63 -2.25
N PHE A 304 -17.12 -43.78 -2.59
CA PHE A 304 -15.95 -43.88 -3.47
C PHE A 304 -16.33 -44.60 -4.78
N GLY A 305 -15.37 -44.72 -5.69
CA GLY A 305 -15.56 -45.41 -6.97
C GLY A 305 -14.37 -46.22 -7.42
N TYR A 306 -14.55 -46.91 -8.53
CA TYR A 306 -13.54 -47.71 -9.21
C TYR A 306 -13.46 -47.32 -10.69
N ASN A 307 -12.26 -47.11 -11.19
CA ASN A 307 -11.95 -46.84 -12.59
C ASN A 307 -11.48 -48.13 -13.29
N TRP A 308 -12.36 -48.76 -14.05
CA TRP A 308 -12.06 -49.94 -14.83
C TRP A 308 -11.56 -49.57 -16.24
N ASN A 309 -10.47 -50.19 -16.68
CA ASN A 309 -10.11 -50.22 -18.10
C ASN A 309 -10.91 -51.33 -18.80
N VAL A 310 -12.00 -50.94 -19.46
CA VAL A 310 -12.95 -51.83 -20.16
C VAL A 310 -12.27 -52.56 -21.32
N THR A 311 -11.25 -51.97 -21.93
CA THR A 311 -10.54 -52.56 -23.07
C THR A 311 -9.57 -53.66 -22.63
N GLN A 312 -8.87 -53.47 -21.49
CA GLN A 312 -7.80 -54.34 -21.04
C GLN A 312 -8.25 -55.39 -20.00
N ASP A 313 -9.42 -55.22 -19.37
CA ASP A 313 -9.98 -56.13 -18.35
C ASP A 313 -9.00 -56.38 -17.19
N THR A 314 -8.36 -55.30 -16.73
CA THR A 314 -7.44 -55.28 -15.57
C THR A 314 -8.20 -54.89 -14.30
N SER A 315 -7.60 -55.19 -13.13
CA SER A 315 -8.09 -54.71 -11.84
C SER A 315 -8.27 -53.18 -11.87
N ALA A 316 -9.36 -52.70 -11.27
CA ALA A 316 -9.74 -51.30 -11.29
C ALA A 316 -8.90 -50.47 -10.32
N GLU A 317 -8.74 -49.18 -10.64
CA GLU A 317 -8.14 -48.22 -9.73
C GLU A 317 -9.21 -47.62 -8.81
N THR A 318 -9.00 -47.67 -7.49
CA THR A 318 -9.87 -47.03 -6.51
C THR A 318 -9.73 -45.51 -6.56
N MET A 319 -10.85 -44.80 -6.55
CA MET A 319 -10.92 -43.34 -6.62
C MET A 319 -11.86 -42.77 -5.55
N SER A 320 -11.45 -41.69 -4.88
CA SER A 320 -12.34 -40.94 -4.00
C SER A 320 -13.34 -40.10 -4.81
N PHE A 321 -14.50 -39.77 -4.22
CA PHE A 321 -15.47 -38.90 -4.87
C PHE A 321 -14.86 -37.55 -5.33
N PRO A 322 -14.06 -36.85 -4.50
CA PRO A 322 -13.43 -35.61 -4.96
C PRO A 322 -12.48 -35.79 -6.16
N GLN A 323 -11.76 -36.92 -6.24
CA GLN A 323 -10.91 -37.23 -7.41
C GLN A 323 -11.74 -37.43 -8.68
N ILE A 324 -12.88 -38.11 -8.56
CA ILE A 324 -13.80 -38.34 -9.68
C ILE A 324 -14.38 -37.02 -10.18
N MET A 325 -14.84 -36.15 -9.27
CA MET A 325 -15.36 -34.82 -9.62
C MET A 325 -14.29 -33.94 -10.28
N GLN A 326 -13.05 -33.99 -9.77
CA GLN A 326 -11.92 -33.30 -10.37
C GLN A 326 -11.62 -33.81 -11.78
N GLN A 327 -11.58 -35.12 -11.99
CA GLN A 327 -11.33 -35.72 -13.30
C GLN A 327 -12.45 -35.36 -14.28
N ALA A 328 -13.71 -35.47 -13.86
CA ALA A 328 -14.86 -35.12 -14.68
C ALA A 328 -14.86 -33.62 -15.06
N GLY A 329 -14.58 -32.74 -14.09
CA GLY A 329 -14.51 -31.30 -14.30
C GLY A 329 -13.37 -30.87 -15.21
N ASN A 330 -12.14 -31.34 -14.95
CA ASN A 330 -10.95 -30.95 -15.71
C ASN A 330 -10.98 -31.46 -17.16
N GLN A 331 -11.57 -32.63 -17.39
CA GLN A 331 -11.59 -33.29 -18.71
C GLN A 331 -12.94 -33.13 -19.42
N ASN A 332 -13.86 -32.34 -18.86
CA ASN A 332 -15.20 -32.11 -19.38
C ASN A 332 -15.93 -33.43 -19.71
N LEU A 333 -15.85 -34.39 -18.77
CA LEU A 333 -16.59 -35.65 -18.84
C LEU A 333 -18.02 -35.44 -18.32
N GLU A 334 -18.94 -36.29 -18.75
CA GLU A 334 -20.34 -36.26 -18.32
C GLU A 334 -20.62 -37.43 -17.37
N VAL A 335 -21.07 -37.12 -16.15
CA VAL A 335 -21.61 -38.12 -15.23
C VAL A 335 -22.98 -38.56 -15.72
N GLN A 336 -23.13 -39.86 -15.93
CA GLN A 336 -24.38 -40.51 -16.34
C GLN A 336 -25.00 -41.25 -15.15
N TRP A 337 -26.31 -41.45 -15.20
CA TRP A 337 -27.08 -42.15 -14.18
C TRP A 337 -27.57 -43.50 -14.68
N ASP A 338 -27.39 -44.55 -13.88
CA ASP A 338 -27.98 -45.86 -14.12
C ASP A 338 -29.40 -45.92 -13.53
N GLU A 339 -30.41 -45.79 -14.39
CA GLU A 339 -31.83 -45.84 -14.00
C GLU A 339 -32.27 -47.20 -13.43
N LYS A 340 -31.49 -48.27 -13.62
CA LYS A 340 -31.82 -49.61 -13.06
C LYS A 340 -31.25 -49.77 -11.66
N ASN A 341 -29.97 -49.42 -11.48
CA ASN A 341 -29.24 -49.67 -10.24
C ASN A 341 -29.23 -48.47 -9.29
N PHE A 342 -29.68 -47.30 -9.75
CA PHE A 342 -29.65 -46.01 -9.07
C PHE A 342 -28.25 -45.59 -8.60
N THR A 343 -27.27 -45.76 -9.47
CA THR A 343 -25.86 -45.39 -9.23
C THR A 343 -25.29 -44.54 -10.38
N PRO A 344 -24.37 -43.61 -10.10
CA PRO A 344 -23.70 -42.84 -11.13
C PRO A 344 -22.50 -43.55 -11.75
N TYR A 345 -22.17 -43.16 -12.98
CA TYR A 345 -20.95 -43.58 -13.65
C TYR A 345 -20.43 -42.54 -14.67
N VAL A 346 -19.13 -42.58 -14.98
CA VAL A 346 -18.48 -41.78 -16.03
C VAL A 346 -17.82 -42.71 -17.05
N ARG A 347 -17.90 -42.37 -18.35
CA ARG A 347 -17.21 -43.11 -19.41
C ARG A 347 -16.41 -42.20 -20.31
N TYR A 348 -15.18 -42.62 -20.63
CA TYR A 348 -14.26 -41.85 -21.48
C TYR A 348 -13.29 -42.75 -22.24
N LYS A 349 -12.61 -42.17 -23.22
CA LYS A 349 -11.48 -42.78 -23.93
C LYS A 349 -10.20 -42.06 -23.62
N GLU A 350 -9.17 -42.83 -23.31
CA GLU A 350 -7.79 -42.36 -23.27
C GLU A 350 -7.02 -43.06 -24.40
N GLY A 351 -6.72 -42.33 -25.48
CA GLY A 351 -6.17 -42.93 -26.69
C GLY A 351 -7.11 -43.95 -27.35
N SER A 352 -6.76 -45.24 -27.28
CA SER A 352 -7.60 -46.34 -27.80
C SER A 352 -8.42 -47.06 -26.73
N ASP A 353 -8.12 -46.81 -25.46
CA ASP A 353 -8.65 -47.59 -24.35
C ASP A 353 -9.89 -46.92 -23.78
N GLU A 354 -10.90 -47.74 -23.48
CA GLU A 354 -12.16 -47.29 -22.92
C GLU A 354 -12.13 -47.49 -21.41
N HIS A 355 -12.49 -46.45 -20.68
CA HIS A 355 -12.54 -46.44 -19.23
C HIS A 355 -13.98 -46.21 -18.75
N LEU A 356 -14.34 -46.86 -17.66
CA LEU A 356 -15.60 -46.69 -16.95
C LEU A 356 -15.29 -46.48 -15.47
N ILE A 357 -15.73 -45.34 -14.93
CA ILE A 357 -15.70 -45.06 -13.50
C ILE A 357 -17.11 -45.28 -12.96
N GLY A 358 -17.34 -46.35 -12.21
CA GLY A 358 -18.56 -46.52 -11.43
C GLY A 358 -18.29 -46.01 -10.02
N PHE A 359 -19.23 -45.28 -9.41
CA PHE A 359 -19.01 -44.69 -8.10
C PHE A 359 -20.29 -44.52 -7.30
N LEU A 360 -20.13 -44.26 -6.01
CA LEU A 360 -21.20 -43.93 -5.08
C LEU A 360 -21.07 -42.47 -4.66
N ASP A 361 -22.20 -41.80 -4.42
CA ASP A 361 -22.26 -40.39 -4.07
C ASP A 361 -23.37 -40.10 -3.04
N ALA A 362 -23.67 -38.83 -2.76
CA ALA A 362 -24.70 -38.50 -1.80
C ALA A 362 -26.11 -38.99 -2.18
N SER A 363 -26.40 -39.14 -3.48
CA SER A 363 -27.68 -39.68 -3.95
C SER A 363 -27.81 -41.17 -3.64
N THR A 364 -26.74 -41.95 -3.88
CA THR A 364 -26.71 -43.37 -3.49
C THR A 364 -26.74 -43.52 -1.98
N PHE A 365 -25.95 -42.72 -1.25
CA PHE A 365 -25.92 -42.71 0.22
C PHE A 365 -27.31 -42.42 0.81
N TYR A 366 -28.01 -41.43 0.27
CA TYR A 366 -29.37 -41.10 0.68
C TYR A 366 -30.31 -42.29 0.53
N ASN A 367 -30.28 -42.94 -0.64
CA ASN A 367 -31.13 -44.10 -0.90
C ASN A 367 -30.85 -45.24 0.10
N GLN A 368 -29.58 -45.57 0.35
CA GLN A 368 -29.19 -46.61 1.30
C GLN A 368 -29.57 -46.24 2.75
N MET A 369 -29.38 -44.98 3.14
CA MET A 369 -29.82 -44.47 4.45
C MET A 369 -31.35 -44.55 4.60
N MET A 370 -32.12 -44.31 3.54
CA MET A 370 -33.58 -44.41 3.57
C MET A 370 -34.04 -45.88 3.68
N ILE A 371 -33.35 -46.82 3.03
CA ILE A 371 -33.56 -48.26 3.24
C ILE A 371 -33.30 -48.62 4.71
N ALA A 372 -32.17 -48.20 5.27
CA ALA A 372 -31.83 -48.44 6.68
C ALA A 372 -32.92 -47.91 7.64
N LYS A 373 -33.38 -46.68 7.42
CA LYS A 373 -34.47 -46.07 8.21
C LYS A 373 -35.80 -46.82 8.08
N SER A 374 -36.08 -47.41 6.92
CA SER A 374 -37.31 -48.19 6.69
C SER A 374 -37.30 -49.53 7.45
N ASN A 375 -36.10 -50.06 7.73
CA ASN A 375 -35.83 -51.25 8.54
C ASN A 375 -35.46 -50.90 10.00
N ASN A 376 -35.87 -49.73 10.50
CA ASN A 376 -35.59 -49.16 11.83
C ASN A 376 -34.12 -49.19 12.30
N VAL A 377 -33.16 -49.23 11.39
CA VAL A 377 -31.75 -49.01 11.74
C VAL A 377 -31.53 -47.55 12.08
N HIS A 378 -30.80 -47.30 13.17
CA HIS A 378 -30.55 -45.95 13.68
C HIS A 378 -29.06 -45.57 13.69
N SER A 379 -28.15 -46.52 13.45
CA SER A 379 -26.71 -46.26 13.35
C SER A 379 -26.22 -46.39 11.92
N ILE A 380 -25.53 -45.36 11.42
CA ILE A 380 -25.01 -45.29 10.05
C ILE A 380 -23.50 -45.07 10.10
N GLY A 381 -22.77 -45.88 9.34
CA GLY A 381 -21.33 -45.76 9.13
C GLY A 381 -21.00 -45.00 7.85
N VAL A 382 -19.99 -44.13 7.90
CA VAL A 382 -19.43 -43.42 6.74
C VAL A 382 -18.05 -44.00 6.43
N TRP A 383 -17.98 -44.85 5.40
CA TRP A 383 -16.77 -45.50 4.91
C TRP A 383 -16.28 -44.84 3.60
N ASN A 384 -15.17 -44.12 3.60
CA ASN A 384 -14.46 -43.56 4.75
C ASN A 384 -14.47 -42.04 4.66
N ILE A 385 -14.32 -41.37 5.80
CA ILE A 385 -14.27 -39.90 5.79
C ILE A 385 -13.01 -39.44 5.06
N GLY A 386 -13.05 -38.34 4.34
CA GLY A 386 -12.04 -37.87 3.38
C GLY A 386 -12.25 -38.37 1.95
N SER A 387 -12.89 -39.52 1.70
CA SER A 387 -13.16 -39.99 0.33
C SER A 387 -14.58 -39.71 -0.16
N GLU A 388 -15.46 -39.30 0.74
CA GLU A 388 -16.89 -39.18 0.52
C GLU A 388 -17.30 -37.99 -0.33
N ASP A 389 -18.56 -38.01 -0.74
CA ASP A 389 -19.27 -36.82 -1.19
C ASP A 389 -19.49 -35.89 0.01
N PRO A 390 -18.88 -34.70 0.05
CA PRO A 390 -18.91 -33.84 1.25
C PRO A 390 -20.32 -33.39 1.63
N SER A 391 -21.28 -33.48 0.70
CA SER A 391 -22.66 -33.08 0.96
C SER A 391 -23.42 -34.05 1.86
N ILE A 392 -22.97 -35.32 2.03
CA ILE A 392 -23.69 -36.30 2.88
C ILE A 392 -23.86 -35.83 4.32
N TRP A 393 -22.92 -35.04 4.83
CA TRP A 393 -22.99 -34.53 6.20
C TRP A 393 -24.22 -33.65 6.43
N ASN A 394 -24.70 -32.96 5.38
CA ASN A 394 -25.92 -32.18 5.43
C ASN A 394 -27.17 -33.06 5.66
N LEU A 395 -27.14 -34.33 5.26
CA LEU A 395 -28.26 -35.25 5.49
C LEU A 395 -28.47 -35.53 6.98
N PHE A 396 -27.39 -35.64 7.75
CA PHE A 396 -27.47 -35.83 9.20
C PHE A 396 -27.98 -34.57 9.90
N GLU A 397 -27.56 -33.38 9.46
CA GLU A 397 -27.97 -32.10 10.06
C GLU A 397 -29.40 -31.69 9.71
N ASN A 398 -29.89 -32.04 8.51
CA ASN A 398 -31.18 -31.59 7.98
C ASN A 398 -32.27 -32.68 8.00
N GLY A 399 -32.08 -33.74 8.79
CA GLY A 399 -33.10 -34.77 9.00
C GLY A 399 -33.38 -35.63 7.77
N ALA A 400 -32.35 -35.91 6.96
CA ALA A 400 -32.40 -36.62 5.69
C ALA A 400 -33.34 -35.95 4.67
N ASP A 401 -33.19 -34.63 4.48
CA ASP A 401 -33.80 -33.91 3.36
C ASP A 401 -32.91 -34.09 2.11
N PRO A 402 -33.40 -34.72 1.02
CA PRO A 402 -32.60 -34.91 -0.19
C PRO A 402 -32.22 -33.59 -0.86
N SER A 403 -32.93 -32.48 -0.62
CA SER A 403 -32.53 -31.18 -1.19
C SER A 403 -31.26 -30.62 -0.56
N SER A 404 -30.83 -31.11 0.62
CA SER A 404 -29.63 -30.63 1.30
C SER A 404 -28.32 -31.10 0.64
N ILE A 405 -28.39 -31.98 -0.35
CA ILE A 405 -27.23 -32.52 -1.10
C ILE A 405 -27.15 -32.01 -2.55
N GLU A 406 -28.01 -31.05 -2.94
CA GLU A 406 -27.96 -30.42 -4.27
C GLU A 406 -26.69 -29.57 -4.47
N THR A 407 -26.17 -28.94 -3.41
CA THR A 407 -24.88 -28.24 -3.43
C THR A 407 -23.78 -29.16 -2.91
N ILE A 408 -22.67 -29.22 -3.65
CA ILE A 408 -21.52 -30.08 -3.36
C ILE A 408 -20.35 -29.19 -2.94
N PRO A 409 -20.05 -29.05 -1.65
CA PRO A 409 -18.96 -28.18 -1.20
C PRO A 409 -17.60 -28.66 -1.72
N ASN A 410 -16.76 -27.76 -2.22
CA ASN A 410 -15.36 -28.10 -2.44
C ASN A 410 -14.61 -28.16 -1.11
N ILE A 411 -14.11 -29.35 -0.77
CA ILE A 411 -13.31 -29.58 0.44
C ILE A 411 -11.84 -29.85 0.11
N VAL A 412 -11.52 -29.99 -1.18
CA VAL A 412 -10.17 -30.32 -1.63
C VAL A 412 -9.31 -29.06 -1.59
N PRO A 413 -8.10 -29.11 -0.99
CA PRO A 413 -7.14 -28.01 -1.05
C PRO A 413 -6.67 -27.75 -2.49
N ILE A 414 -5.82 -26.73 -2.67
CA ILE A 414 -5.20 -26.46 -3.97
C ILE A 414 -4.43 -27.72 -4.41
N THR A 415 -4.69 -28.18 -5.62
CA THR A 415 -3.97 -29.30 -6.22
C THR A 415 -2.96 -28.76 -7.22
N ASP A 416 -1.81 -29.41 -7.33
CA ASP A 416 -0.83 -29.10 -8.36
C ASP A 416 -0.45 -30.32 -9.21
N GLY A 417 -0.10 -30.04 -10.46
CA GLY A 417 0.36 -30.98 -11.46
C GLY A 417 1.63 -30.47 -12.15
N GLY A 418 2.36 -31.35 -12.83
CA GLY A 418 3.59 -30.99 -13.54
C GLY A 418 4.77 -30.67 -12.63
N ALA A 419 5.78 -29.99 -13.17
CA ALA A 419 6.99 -29.62 -12.43
C ALA A 419 7.67 -28.36 -12.98
N GLY A 420 8.28 -27.57 -12.08
CA GLY A 420 9.04 -26.36 -12.39
C GLY A 420 8.53 -25.10 -11.69
N ASP A 421 9.15 -23.95 -12.03
CA ASP A 421 8.94 -22.65 -11.38
C ASP A 421 7.81 -21.81 -11.98
N VAL A 422 7.38 -22.11 -13.20
CA VAL A 422 6.32 -21.37 -13.89
C VAL A 422 5.02 -22.10 -13.63
N PHE A 423 3.96 -21.40 -13.25
CA PHE A 423 2.70 -22.07 -12.96
C PHE A 423 1.51 -21.38 -13.61
N LYS A 424 0.50 -22.19 -13.96
CA LYS A 424 -0.75 -21.75 -14.55
C LYS A 424 -1.91 -22.34 -13.78
N VAL A 425 -2.85 -21.51 -13.37
CA VAL A 425 -4.15 -21.97 -12.87
C VAL A 425 -4.94 -22.50 -14.06
N THR A 426 -5.17 -23.81 -14.07
CA THR A 426 -5.90 -24.51 -15.15
C THR A 426 -7.37 -24.68 -14.80
N THR A 427 -7.69 -24.75 -13.51
CA THR A 427 -9.07 -24.84 -12.99
C THR A 427 -9.21 -23.92 -11.79
N ASP A 428 -10.27 -23.09 -11.79
CA ASP A 428 -10.63 -22.28 -10.64
C ASP A 428 -11.41 -23.10 -9.61
N GLU A 429 -11.31 -22.70 -8.34
CA GLU A 429 -12.13 -23.29 -7.29
C GLU A 429 -13.61 -22.96 -7.47
N LYS A 430 -14.45 -23.98 -7.37
CA LYS A 430 -15.90 -23.84 -7.31
C LYS A 430 -16.54 -24.99 -6.56
N ASP A 431 -17.64 -24.69 -5.89
CA ASP A 431 -18.57 -25.70 -5.40
C ASP A 431 -19.30 -26.34 -6.60
N GLY A 432 -19.71 -27.59 -6.45
CA GLY A 432 -20.53 -28.29 -7.42
C GLY A 432 -22.02 -28.12 -7.18
N GLU A 433 -22.82 -28.44 -8.19
CA GLU A 433 -24.28 -28.41 -8.13
C GLU A 433 -24.83 -29.62 -8.88
N ARG A 434 -25.82 -30.28 -8.28
CA ARG A 434 -26.61 -31.36 -8.89
C ARG A 434 -28.09 -31.08 -8.75
N SER A 435 -28.87 -31.59 -9.70
CA SER A 435 -30.32 -31.68 -9.58
C SER A 435 -30.75 -33.12 -9.33
N LEU A 436 -31.85 -33.30 -8.58
CA LEU A 436 -32.33 -34.60 -8.15
C LEU A 436 -33.78 -34.83 -8.59
N GLU A 437 -34.06 -36.05 -9.02
CA GLU A 437 -35.41 -36.55 -9.26
C GLU A 437 -35.79 -37.57 -8.20
N THR A 438 -36.89 -37.33 -7.50
CA THR A 438 -37.36 -38.21 -6.41
C THR A 438 -38.71 -38.82 -6.72
N THR A 439 -38.86 -40.10 -6.40
CA THR A 439 -40.14 -40.82 -6.38
C THR A 439 -40.37 -41.34 -4.96
N GLY A 440 -41.30 -40.71 -4.23
CA GLY A 440 -41.50 -41.03 -2.81
C GLY A 440 -40.32 -40.56 -1.95
N SER A 441 -39.64 -41.51 -1.30
CA SER A 441 -38.43 -41.25 -0.48
C SER A 441 -37.17 -41.86 -1.10
N VAL A 442 -37.19 -42.07 -2.43
CA VAL A 442 -36.07 -42.62 -3.21
C VAL A 442 -35.69 -41.62 -4.28
N ILE A 443 -34.39 -41.37 -4.44
CA ILE A 443 -33.82 -40.63 -5.57
C ILE A 443 -33.71 -41.60 -6.74
N THR A 444 -34.48 -41.32 -7.80
CA THR A 444 -34.56 -42.16 -9.01
C THR A 444 -33.77 -41.59 -10.18
N GLY A 445 -33.29 -40.34 -10.08
CA GLY A 445 -32.49 -39.67 -11.10
C GLY A 445 -31.63 -38.56 -10.50
N GLN A 446 -30.49 -38.29 -11.14
CA GLN A 446 -29.70 -37.10 -10.86
C GLN A 446 -29.01 -36.58 -12.12
N GLU A 447 -28.72 -35.28 -12.13
CA GLU A 447 -27.92 -34.61 -13.16
C GLU A 447 -26.94 -33.64 -12.50
N TYR A 448 -25.64 -33.78 -12.79
CA TYR A 448 -24.62 -32.83 -12.36
C TYR A 448 -24.67 -31.59 -13.25
N LEU A 449 -25.02 -30.44 -12.67
CA LEU A 449 -25.06 -29.15 -13.35
C LEU A 449 -23.67 -28.51 -13.39
N GLU A 450 -22.95 -28.60 -12.26
CA GLU A 450 -21.56 -28.18 -12.14
C GLU A 450 -20.78 -29.17 -11.27
N TYR A 451 -19.54 -29.48 -11.65
CA TYR A 451 -18.64 -30.29 -10.83
C TYR A 451 -17.95 -29.43 -9.77
N SER A 452 -17.82 -29.96 -8.56
CA SER A 452 -16.96 -29.40 -7.52
C SER A 452 -15.50 -29.58 -7.94
N THR A 453 -14.76 -28.48 -8.08
CA THR A 453 -13.35 -28.53 -8.48
C THR A 453 -12.50 -27.65 -7.55
N PRO A 454 -11.34 -28.13 -7.08
CA PRO A 454 -10.38 -27.28 -6.41
C PRO A 454 -9.67 -26.36 -7.42
N TYR A 455 -8.95 -25.35 -6.91
CA TYR A 455 -7.91 -24.73 -7.70
C TYR A 455 -6.92 -25.81 -8.16
N HIS A 456 -6.67 -25.87 -9.46
CA HIS A 456 -5.65 -26.72 -10.03
C HIS A 456 -4.56 -25.87 -10.66
N ILE A 457 -3.31 -26.13 -10.27
CA ILE A 457 -2.14 -25.41 -10.73
C ILE A 457 -1.25 -26.38 -11.52
N GLU A 458 -1.06 -26.12 -12.81
CA GLU A 458 -0.09 -26.85 -13.62
C GLU A 458 1.26 -26.13 -13.59
N ARG A 459 2.34 -26.86 -13.27
CA ARG A 459 3.71 -26.37 -13.21
C ARG A 459 4.50 -26.75 -14.46
N TYR A 460 5.27 -25.80 -14.95
CA TYR A 460 6.12 -25.90 -16.11
C TYR A 460 7.52 -25.36 -15.79
N GLY A 461 8.48 -25.71 -16.65
CA GLY A 461 9.83 -25.15 -16.59
C GLY A 461 10.88 -26.05 -15.96
N GLN A 462 10.51 -27.26 -15.52
CA GLN A 462 11.50 -28.22 -15.04
C GLN A 462 12.43 -28.63 -16.18
N ALA A 463 13.73 -28.47 -15.96
CA ALA A 463 14.75 -28.87 -16.92
C ALA A 463 16.02 -29.36 -16.21
N GLU A 464 16.62 -30.43 -16.73
CA GLU A 464 17.89 -30.92 -16.20
C GLU A 464 19.02 -29.96 -16.61
N LYS A 465 19.79 -29.48 -15.63
CA LYS A 465 20.98 -28.62 -15.84
C LYS A 465 20.72 -27.37 -16.71
N LYS A 466 19.51 -26.83 -16.70
CA LYS A 466 19.21 -25.48 -17.21
C LYS A 466 18.74 -24.58 -16.07
N ILE A 467 19.11 -23.31 -16.08
CA ILE A 467 18.70 -22.38 -15.01
C ILE A 467 18.52 -20.97 -15.56
N ALA A 468 17.53 -20.23 -15.08
CA ALA A 468 17.32 -18.83 -15.42
C ALA A 468 17.62 -17.94 -14.22
N ILE A 469 18.22 -16.78 -14.47
CA ILE A 469 18.46 -15.74 -13.46
C ILE A 469 17.45 -14.62 -13.69
N SER A 470 16.74 -14.23 -12.64
CA SER A 470 15.73 -13.17 -12.69
C SER A 470 15.96 -12.08 -11.63
N PHE A 471 15.51 -10.87 -11.94
CA PHE A 471 15.66 -9.69 -11.09
C PHE A 471 14.34 -8.96 -10.87
N ASP A 472 13.99 -8.70 -9.62
CA ASP A 472 12.79 -7.96 -9.22
C ASP A 472 13.11 -6.53 -8.72
N ASP A 473 12.07 -5.70 -8.68
CA ASP A 473 12.01 -4.30 -8.23
C ASP A 473 12.58 -3.22 -9.16
N GLY A 474 13.40 -3.58 -10.14
CA GLY A 474 14.09 -2.63 -11.00
C GLY A 474 13.22 -1.76 -11.90
N PRO A 475 13.82 -0.82 -12.64
CA PRO A 475 15.25 -0.48 -12.62
C PRO A 475 15.65 0.56 -11.56
N ASP A 476 16.80 0.36 -10.91
CA ASP A 476 17.49 1.35 -10.07
C ASP A 476 18.73 1.92 -10.79
N PRO A 477 18.93 3.25 -10.80
CA PRO A 477 20.00 3.89 -11.56
C PRO A 477 21.42 3.61 -11.03
N LYS A 478 21.55 3.11 -9.79
CA LYS A 478 22.81 2.71 -9.19
C LYS A 478 23.12 1.24 -9.46
N TYR A 479 22.14 0.33 -9.36
CA TYR A 479 22.41 -1.12 -9.35
C TYR A 479 22.12 -1.82 -10.68
N THR A 480 20.97 -1.56 -11.33
CA THR A 480 20.59 -2.23 -12.59
C THR A 480 21.64 -2.10 -13.68
N GLY A 481 22.27 -0.92 -13.80
CA GLY A 481 23.36 -0.71 -14.75
C GLY A 481 24.58 -1.60 -14.51
N GLN A 482 24.96 -1.83 -13.25
CA GLN A 482 26.08 -2.70 -12.88
C GLN A 482 25.75 -4.18 -13.12
N ILE A 483 24.51 -4.58 -12.87
CA ILE A 483 24.03 -5.95 -13.16
C ILE A 483 24.11 -6.22 -14.67
N LEU A 484 23.62 -5.29 -15.50
CA LEU A 484 23.71 -5.41 -16.96
C LEU A 484 25.15 -5.47 -17.45
N ASP A 485 26.07 -4.72 -16.83
CA ASP A 485 27.50 -4.80 -17.15
C ASP A 485 28.07 -6.19 -16.84
N ILE A 486 27.72 -6.78 -15.68
CA ILE A 486 28.13 -8.14 -15.29
C ILE A 486 27.55 -9.18 -16.25
N LEU A 487 26.24 -9.14 -16.50
CA LEU A 487 25.57 -10.07 -17.43
C LEU A 487 26.19 -9.99 -18.84
N SER A 488 26.53 -8.79 -19.30
CA SER A 488 27.22 -8.62 -20.58
C SER A 488 28.66 -9.15 -20.58
N GLU A 489 29.38 -9.10 -19.46
CA GLU A 489 30.74 -9.64 -19.33
C GLU A 489 30.74 -11.18 -19.41
N HIS A 490 29.69 -11.81 -18.87
CA HIS A 490 29.50 -13.26 -18.87
C HIS A 490 28.61 -13.78 -20.01
N GLU A 491 28.20 -12.93 -20.96
CA GLU A 491 27.29 -13.28 -22.07
C GLU A 491 25.99 -14.00 -21.60
N THR A 492 25.50 -13.65 -20.41
CA THR A 492 24.45 -14.38 -19.69
C THR A 492 23.07 -13.72 -19.89
N PRO A 493 22.04 -14.46 -20.35
CA PRO A 493 20.67 -13.95 -20.42
C PRO A 493 20.05 -13.84 -19.02
N ALA A 494 19.02 -13.00 -18.88
CA ALA A 494 18.30 -12.81 -17.62
C ALA A 494 16.89 -12.26 -17.88
N THR A 495 16.04 -12.32 -16.86
CA THR A 495 14.65 -11.82 -16.89
C THR A 495 14.43 -10.75 -15.82
N PHE A 496 13.96 -9.56 -16.19
CA PHE A 496 13.76 -8.44 -15.26
C PHE A 496 12.27 -8.16 -15.05
N PHE A 497 11.76 -8.35 -13.85
CA PHE A 497 10.40 -7.98 -13.46
C PHE A 497 10.40 -6.55 -12.94
N VAL A 498 10.00 -5.61 -13.80
CA VAL A 498 10.17 -4.18 -13.54
C VAL A 498 8.96 -3.56 -12.86
N LEU A 499 9.23 -2.64 -11.94
CA LEU A 499 8.22 -1.73 -11.40
C LEU A 499 7.93 -0.60 -12.39
N GLY A 500 6.67 -0.41 -12.74
CA GLY A 500 6.25 0.64 -13.69
C GLY A 500 6.67 2.07 -13.27
N GLN A 501 6.69 2.37 -11.97
CA GLN A 501 7.17 3.66 -11.45
C GLN A 501 8.69 3.85 -11.64
N ASN A 502 9.46 2.77 -11.51
CA ASN A 502 10.91 2.79 -11.69
C ASN A 502 11.25 2.85 -13.19
N ALA A 503 10.55 2.07 -14.00
CA ALA A 503 10.63 2.11 -15.46
C ALA A 503 10.28 3.50 -16.03
N SER A 504 9.31 4.20 -15.44
CA SER A 504 8.96 5.58 -15.82
C SER A 504 10.03 6.59 -15.40
N SER A 505 10.75 6.33 -14.30
CA SER A 505 11.77 7.23 -13.78
C SER A 505 13.11 7.04 -14.48
N HIS A 506 13.40 5.81 -14.91
CA HIS A 506 14.65 5.40 -15.53
C HIS A 506 14.43 4.56 -16.80
N PRO A 507 13.75 5.12 -17.82
CA PRO A 507 13.42 4.38 -19.04
C PRO A 507 14.66 3.94 -19.83
N GLU A 508 15.81 4.59 -19.63
CA GLU A 508 17.08 4.24 -20.26
C GLU A 508 17.56 2.83 -19.90
N PHE A 509 17.28 2.34 -18.68
CA PHE A 509 17.64 0.97 -18.29
C PHE A 509 16.67 -0.05 -18.86
N VAL A 510 15.38 0.27 -18.98
CA VAL A 510 14.40 -0.61 -19.65
C VAL A 510 14.75 -0.79 -21.14
N GLU A 511 15.12 0.31 -21.81
CA GLU A 511 15.61 0.25 -23.20
C GLU A 511 16.90 -0.59 -23.29
N ARG A 512 17.80 -0.44 -22.32
CA ARG A 512 19.05 -1.20 -22.25
C ARG A 512 18.81 -2.70 -22.04
N ILE A 513 17.98 -3.08 -21.07
CA ILE A 513 17.56 -4.47 -20.78
C ILE A 513 17.05 -5.12 -22.07
N TYR A 514 16.11 -4.46 -22.76
CA TYR A 514 15.55 -4.99 -24.00
C TYR A 514 16.60 -5.08 -25.13
N ARG A 515 17.41 -4.05 -25.32
CA ARG A 515 18.40 -4.02 -26.41
C ARG A 515 19.52 -5.06 -26.21
N GLU A 516 19.89 -5.37 -24.97
CA GLU A 516 20.97 -6.32 -24.64
C GLU A 516 20.52 -7.78 -24.65
N GLY A 517 19.24 -8.06 -24.93
CA GLY A 517 18.74 -9.42 -25.16
C GLY A 517 17.93 -10.02 -24.02
N HIS A 518 17.78 -9.31 -22.91
CA HIS A 518 17.10 -9.80 -21.71
C HIS A 518 15.57 -9.74 -21.82
N GLU A 519 14.88 -10.58 -21.05
CA GLU A 519 13.42 -10.59 -20.95
C GLU A 519 12.95 -9.54 -19.94
N ILE A 520 11.74 -9.00 -20.15
CA ILE A 520 11.12 -8.03 -19.25
C ILE A 520 9.75 -8.56 -18.84
N GLY A 521 9.51 -8.69 -17.55
CA GLY A 521 8.21 -9.00 -16.97
C GLY A 521 7.62 -7.83 -16.20
N ASN A 522 6.33 -7.95 -15.89
CA ASN A 522 5.59 -6.99 -15.08
C ASN A 522 5.71 -7.35 -13.59
N HIS A 523 6.04 -6.37 -12.74
CA HIS A 523 6.06 -6.52 -11.27
C HIS A 523 5.12 -5.53 -10.56
N THR A 524 4.03 -5.14 -11.23
CA THR A 524 3.15 -4.03 -10.83
C THR A 524 3.79 -2.64 -10.96
N TYR A 525 3.04 -1.57 -10.69
CA TYR A 525 3.51 -0.19 -10.89
C TYR A 525 4.23 0.35 -9.66
N SER A 526 3.66 0.13 -8.47
CA SER A 526 4.11 0.72 -7.21
C SER A 526 4.55 -0.29 -6.15
N HIS A 527 4.70 -1.59 -6.51
CA HIS A 527 5.04 -2.69 -5.60
C HIS A 527 3.96 -2.88 -4.51
N LYS A 528 2.68 -2.84 -4.91
CA LYS A 528 1.55 -3.01 -3.99
C LYS A 528 1.28 -4.49 -3.77
N ASP A 529 1.04 -4.87 -2.52
CA ASP A 529 0.57 -6.20 -2.15
C ASP A 529 -0.78 -6.51 -2.82
N ILE A 530 -0.78 -7.54 -3.66
CA ILE A 530 -1.92 -7.92 -4.50
C ILE A 530 -3.10 -8.39 -3.66
N GLN A 531 -2.85 -9.03 -2.51
CA GLN A 531 -3.89 -9.52 -1.59
C GLN A 531 -4.66 -8.37 -0.96
N LYS A 532 -3.97 -7.25 -0.69
CA LYS A 532 -4.55 -6.05 -0.07
C LYS A 532 -5.18 -5.10 -1.09
N SER A 533 -5.12 -5.42 -2.37
CA SER A 533 -5.57 -4.54 -3.45
C SER A 533 -6.97 -4.92 -3.95
N SER A 534 -7.82 -3.92 -4.17
CA SER A 534 -9.06 -4.15 -4.91
C SER A 534 -8.76 -4.53 -6.36
N THR A 535 -9.63 -5.28 -7.04
CA THR A 535 -9.38 -5.71 -8.45
C THR A 535 -9.12 -4.52 -9.38
N ARG A 536 -9.84 -3.41 -9.20
CA ARG A 536 -9.56 -2.18 -9.97
C ARG A 536 -8.18 -1.61 -9.72
N GLU A 537 -7.71 -1.62 -8.48
CA GLU A 537 -6.35 -1.15 -8.18
C GLU A 537 -5.31 -2.07 -8.78
N PHE A 538 -5.54 -3.39 -8.72
CA PHE A 538 -4.68 -4.38 -9.35
C PHE A 538 -4.62 -4.21 -10.88
N ASP A 539 -5.77 -3.99 -11.53
CA ASP A 539 -5.83 -3.64 -12.94
C ASP A 539 -5.02 -2.38 -13.24
N PHE A 540 -5.18 -1.32 -12.43
CA PHE A 540 -4.43 -0.09 -12.62
C PHE A 540 -2.92 -0.32 -12.51
N GLU A 541 -2.49 -1.14 -11.56
CA GLU A 541 -1.10 -1.50 -11.35
C GLU A 541 -0.52 -2.26 -12.56
N LEU A 542 -1.18 -3.33 -13.02
CA LEU A 542 -0.75 -4.12 -14.18
C LEU A 542 -0.76 -3.29 -15.46
N ASN A 543 -1.88 -2.61 -15.73
CA ASN A 543 -2.09 -1.80 -16.94
C ASN A 543 -1.10 -0.65 -17.05
N SER A 544 -0.73 -0.02 -15.93
CA SER A 544 0.23 1.08 -15.94
C SER A 544 1.62 0.59 -16.30
N THR A 545 2.07 -0.51 -15.69
CA THR A 545 3.39 -1.09 -15.95
C THR A 545 3.49 -1.61 -17.38
N GLN A 546 2.48 -2.34 -17.85
CA GLN A 546 2.43 -2.82 -19.24
C GLN A 546 2.61 -1.68 -20.24
N ARG A 547 1.87 -0.57 -20.07
CA ARG A 547 1.95 0.56 -21.01
C ARG A 547 3.25 1.32 -20.95
N VAL A 548 3.89 1.36 -19.78
CA VAL A 548 5.24 1.93 -19.64
C VAL A 548 6.23 1.06 -20.42
N ILE A 549 6.20 -0.26 -20.24
CA ILE A 549 7.04 -1.23 -20.98
C ILE A 549 6.81 -1.06 -22.48
N GLN A 550 5.56 -1.20 -22.95
CA GLN A 550 5.18 -1.06 -24.35
C GLN A 550 5.62 0.28 -24.97
N GLY A 551 5.44 1.38 -24.24
CA GLY A 551 5.82 2.70 -24.73
C GLY A 551 7.32 2.95 -24.81
N ILE A 552 8.14 2.18 -24.06
CA ILE A 552 9.61 2.25 -24.09
C ILE A 552 10.18 1.28 -25.13
N THR A 553 9.76 0.01 -25.10
CA THR A 553 10.38 -1.07 -25.89
C THR A 553 9.69 -1.31 -27.24
N GLY A 554 8.45 -0.87 -27.39
CA GLY A 554 7.60 -1.28 -28.52
C GLY A 554 7.15 -2.74 -28.45
N ARG A 555 7.35 -3.41 -27.31
CA ARG A 555 6.93 -4.80 -27.04
C ARG A 555 6.02 -4.87 -25.81
N SER A 556 5.04 -5.76 -25.86
CA SER A 556 4.30 -6.21 -24.68
C SER A 556 5.14 -7.21 -23.88
N THR A 557 4.66 -7.59 -22.70
CA THR A 557 5.13 -8.77 -21.98
C THR A 557 3.94 -9.57 -21.47
N VAL A 558 4.03 -10.89 -21.57
CA VAL A 558 3.09 -11.83 -20.90
C VAL A 558 3.65 -12.31 -19.58
N LEU A 559 4.90 -12.00 -19.23
CA LEU A 559 5.51 -12.45 -17.98
C LEU A 559 5.03 -11.56 -16.82
N PHE A 560 4.53 -12.17 -15.76
CA PHE A 560 4.13 -11.48 -14.54
C PHE A 560 4.66 -12.21 -13.31
N ARG A 561 5.26 -11.45 -12.40
CA ARG A 561 5.59 -11.93 -11.05
C ARG A 561 4.88 -11.05 -10.03
N PRO A 562 3.98 -11.59 -9.20
CA PRO A 562 3.28 -10.80 -8.20
C PRO A 562 4.20 -10.41 -7.03
N PRO A 563 4.20 -9.14 -6.59
CA PRO A 563 4.84 -8.73 -5.35
C PRO A 563 4.25 -9.48 -4.16
N PHE A 564 5.10 -9.88 -3.21
CA PHE A 564 4.71 -10.58 -1.98
C PHE A 564 3.96 -11.91 -2.22
N LEU A 565 4.31 -12.67 -3.26
CA LEU A 565 3.75 -14.00 -3.45
C LEU A 565 4.04 -14.87 -2.22
N SER A 566 3.03 -15.11 -1.39
CA SER A 566 3.11 -16.00 -0.24
C SER A 566 2.86 -17.43 -0.69
N THR A 567 3.76 -18.34 -0.36
CA THR A 567 3.54 -19.78 -0.49
C THR A 567 3.07 -20.35 0.85
N ASN A 568 2.25 -21.40 0.81
CA ASN A 568 1.91 -22.16 2.03
C ASN A 568 3.17 -22.87 2.55
N ASP A 569 3.23 -23.10 3.87
CA ASP A 569 4.38 -23.51 4.71
C ASP A 569 5.52 -24.36 4.07
N GLU A 570 6.72 -24.23 4.68
CA GLU A 570 8.03 -24.78 4.30
C GLU A 570 7.99 -26.10 3.50
N GLY A 571 7.93 -26.00 2.17
CA GLY A 571 8.17 -27.12 1.25
C GLY A 571 7.28 -27.17 0.02
N SER A 572 6.04 -26.70 0.09
CA SER A 572 5.06 -26.92 -1.01
C SER A 572 5.21 -25.95 -2.18
N ASN A 573 5.76 -24.74 -1.98
CA ASN A 573 5.85 -23.68 -3.00
C ASN A 573 4.54 -23.43 -3.78
N VAL A 574 3.39 -23.77 -3.19
CA VAL A 574 2.05 -23.53 -3.74
C VAL A 574 1.60 -22.15 -3.26
N PRO A 575 1.15 -21.24 -4.16
CA PRO A 575 0.61 -19.94 -3.77
C PRO A 575 -0.52 -20.09 -2.74
N ALA A 576 -0.55 -19.18 -1.76
CA ALA A 576 -1.61 -19.18 -0.76
C ALA A 576 -2.98 -18.97 -1.42
N LYS A 577 -4.02 -19.62 -0.87
CA LYS A 577 -5.39 -19.59 -1.42
C LYS A 577 -5.90 -18.17 -1.63
N GLU A 578 -5.56 -17.24 -0.74
CA GLU A 578 -5.98 -15.84 -0.84
C GLU A 578 -5.38 -15.09 -2.04
N THR A 579 -4.33 -15.64 -2.66
CA THR A 579 -3.71 -15.05 -3.87
C THR A 579 -4.31 -15.58 -5.17
N MET A 580 -4.99 -16.73 -5.14
CA MET A 580 -5.41 -17.45 -6.34
C MET A 580 -6.37 -16.64 -7.21
N GLU A 581 -7.37 -15.96 -6.64
CA GLU A 581 -8.29 -15.11 -7.40
C GLU A 581 -7.56 -14.02 -8.21
N LYS A 582 -6.51 -13.42 -7.64
CA LYS A 582 -5.71 -12.39 -8.34
C LYS A 582 -4.83 -12.99 -9.41
N ILE A 583 -4.33 -14.19 -9.16
CA ILE A 583 -3.52 -14.96 -10.10
C ILE A 583 -4.39 -15.35 -11.31
N SER A 584 -5.57 -15.94 -11.10
CA SER A 584 -6.53 -16.27 -12.16
C SER A 584 -6.93 -15.02 -12.95
N HIS A 585 -7.24 -13.91 -12.26
CA HIS A 585 -7.54 -12.63 -12.91
C HIS A 585 -6.37 -12.09 -13.76
N ALA A 586 -5.12 -12.24 -13.31
CA ALA A 586 -3.97 -11.87 -14.14
C ALA A 586 -3.86 -12.76 -15.39
N GLN A 587 -4.18 -14.05 -15.30
CA GLN A 587 -4.21 -14.95 -16.44
C GLN A 587 -5.34 -14.65 -17.42
N GLU A 588 -6.51 -14.18 -16.96
CA GLU A 588 -7.58 -13.67 -17.84
C GLU A 588 -7.11 -12.46 -18.67
N LEU A 589 -6.10 -11.74 -18.18
CA LEU A 589 -5.43 -10.67 -18.89
C LEU A 589 -4.29 -11.18 -19.79
N ASP A 590 -4.13 -12.50 -19.97
CA ASP A 590 -3.05 -13.20 -20.69
C ASP A 590 -1.66 -13.11 -20.04
N TYR A 591 -1.57 -12.88 -18.72
CA TYR A 591 -0.31 -13.02 -18.02
C TYR A 591 0.00 -14.48 -17.66
N MET A 592 1.27 -14.84 -17.80
CA MET A 592 1.89 -16.06 -17.30
C MET A 592 2.63 -15.76 -15.99
N LEU A 593 2.41 -16.61 -15.00
CA LEU A 593 2.88 -16.39 -13.64
C LEU A 593 4.25 -17.03 -13.45
N MET A 594 5.19 -16.19 -13.05
CA MET A 594 6.59 -16.54 -12.92
C MET A 594 6.97 -16.68 -11.44
N GLY A 595 7.14 -17.92 -10.98
CA GLY A 595 7.65 -18.21 -9.65
C GLY A 595 9.17 -18.13 -9.57
N SER A 596 9.68 -18.64 -8.45
CA SER A 596 11.11 -18.84 -8.18
C SER A 596 11.28 -19.78 -6.99
N LEU A 597 11.71 -21.01 -7.24
CA LEU A 597 12.01 -21.98 -6.19
C LEU A 597 13.37 -21.70 -5.53
N ILE A 598 14.24 -20.93 -6.20
CA ILE A 598 15.55 -20.52 -5.69
C ILE A 598 15.52 -19.03 -5.33
N ASP A 599 15.12 -18.73 -4.09
CA ASP A 599 15.16 -17.37 -3.51
C ASP A 599 16.18 -17.30 -2.35
N PRO A 600 17.34 -16.67 -2.55
CA PRO A 600 18.34 -16.44 -1.51
C PRO A 600 18.03 -15.20 -0.67
N ARG A 601 16.86 -14.58 -0.78
CA ARG A 601 16.41 -13.39 -0.04
C ARG A 601 17.45 -12.27 0.00
N ASP A 602 18.09 -11.99 -1.13
CA ASP A 602 19.17 -11.00 -1.26
C ASP A 602 18.73 -9.57 -0.92
N TRP A 603 17.41 -9.35 -0.82
CA TRP A 603 16.81 -8.10 -0.39
C TRP A 603 16.96 -7.81 1.12
N GLU A 604 17.19 -8.83 1.96
CA GLU A 604 17.37 -8.71 3.42
C GLU A 604 18.62 -7.85 3.75
N GLY A 605 18.43 -6.78 4.53
CA GLY A 605 19.42 -5.70 4.67
C GLY A 605 20.74 -6.06 5.38
N ASP A 606 20.83 -7.22 6.03
CA ASP A 606 22.02 -7.75 6.69
C ASP A 606 22.66 -8.94 5.95
N LYS A 607 22.13 -9.33 4.80
CA LYS A 607 22.60 -10.49 4.04
C LYS A 607 23.90 -10.20 3.28
N THR A 608 24.89 -11.06 3.42
CA THR A 608 26.21 -10.91 2.78
C THR A 608 26.27 -11.64 1.44
N SER A 609 27.19 -11.23 0.56
CA SER A 609 27.40 -11.89 -0.74
C SER A 609 27.77 -13.37 -0.61
N ASP A 610 28.51 -13.74 0.43
CA ASP A 610 28.82 -15.15 0.73
C ASP A 610 27.57 -15.97 1.10
N GLN A 611 26.63 -15.39 1.86
CA GLN A 611 25.38 -16.07 2.21
C GLN A 611 24.48 -16.23 0.99
N ILE A 612 24.38 -15.20 0.14
CA ILE A 612 23.59 -15.25 -1.11
C ILE A 612 24.11 -16.37 -2.01
N VAL A 613 25.42 -16.40 -2.26
CA VAL A 613 26.06 -17.47 -3.07
C VAL A 613 25.76 -18.83 -2.45
N LYS A 614 26.00 -18.98 -1.14
CA LYS A 614 25.78 -20.25 -0.44
C LYS A 614 24.35 -20.77 -0.61
N GLU A 615 23.34 -19.93 -0.36
CA GLU A 615 21.94 -20.33 -0.49
C GLU A 615 21.55 -20.70 -1.92
N VAL A 616 22.04 -19.96 -2.92
CA VAL A 616 21.84 -20.33 -4.33
C VAL A 616 22.48 -21.69 -4.63
N THR A 617 23.72 -21.92 -4.19
CA THR A 617 24.41 -23.18 -4.47
C THR A 617 23.82 -24.40 -3.76
N GLU A 618 23.31 -24.22 -2.53
CA GLU A 618 22.68 -25.31 -1.75
C GLU A 618 21.30 -25.70 -2.31
N ARG A 619 20.64 -24.79 -3.04
CA ARG A 619 19.28 -24.92 -3.55
C ARG A 619 19.19 -25.03 -5.07
N ALA A 620 20.32 -25.12 -5.77
CA ALA A 620 20.36 -25.14 -7.25
C ALA A 620 19.61 -26.33 -7.87
N GLU A 621 19.35 -27.39 -7.10
CA GLU A 621 18.56 -28.55 -7.52
C GLU A 621 17.07 -28.45 -7.12
N ASP A 622 16.69 -27.44 -6.32
CA ASP A 622 15.29 -27.22 -5.88
C ASP A 622 14.40 -26.72 -7.03
N GLY A 623 14.99 -26.11 -8.07
CA GLY A 623 14.26 -25.57 -9.22
C GLY A 623 15.16 -24.97 -10.30
N ASN A 624 14.56 -24.22 -11.20
CA ASN A 624 15.20 -23.73 -12.42
C ASN A 624 15.21 -22.19 -12.54
N ILE A 625 14.58 -21.44 -11.62
CA ILE A 625 14.61 -19.97 -11.64
C ILE A 625 15.18 -19.40 -10.33
N ILE A 626 16.29 -18.67 -10.46
CA ILE A 626 16.91 -17.88 -9.38
C ILE A 626 16.26 -16.50 -9.34
N LEU A 627 15.77 -16.09 -8.17
CA LEU A 627 15.29 -14.74 -7.89
C LEU A 627 16.40 -13.92 -7.20
N LEU A 628 16.71 -12.75 -7.75
CA LEU A 628 17.54 -11.71 -7.15
C LEU A 628 16.82 -10.36 -7.27
N HIS A 629 17.36 -9.31 -6.66
CA HIS A 629 16.76 -7.97 -6.73
C HIS A 629 17.76 -6.94 -7.28
N ASP A 630 17.31 -6.11 -8.23
CA ASP A 630 18.10 -5.00 -8.77
C ASP A 630 17.68 -3.63 -8.22
N ALA A 631 16.68 -3.58 -7.34
CA ALA A 631 16.29 -2.38 -6.58
C ALA A 631 15.79 -2.70 -5.16
N GLY A 632 14.90 -1.90 -4.59
CA GLY A 632 14.28 -2.22 -3.28
C GLY A 632 15.21 -2.06 -2.05
N GLY A 633 16.32 -1.33 -2.15
CA GLY A 633 17.25 -1.11 -1.02
C GLY A 633 18.71 -1.07 -1.44
N ASP A 634 19.63 -1.44 -0.54
CA ASP A 634 21.05 -1.54 -0.86
C ASP A 634 21.38 -2.91 -1.46
N ARG A 635 21.61 -2.97 -2.78
CA ARG A 635 21.91 -4.22 -3.51
C ARG A 635 23.41 -4.49 -3.68
N THR A 636 24.28 -3.87 -2.90
CA THR A 636 25.74 -4.05 -3.03
C THR A 636 26.15 -5.53 -2.91
N SER A 637 25.54 -6.30 -2.00
CA SER A 637 25.84 -7.72 -1.84
C SER A 637 25.33 -8.59 -3.00
N THR A 638 24.21 -8.22 -3.62
CA THR A 638 23.73 -8.86 -4.86
C THR A 638 24.73 -8.65 -6.01
N ILE A 639 25.24 -7.42 -6.18
CA ILE A 639 26.27 -7.10 -7.19
C ILE A 639 27.53 -7.94 -6.99
N GLU A 640 27.97 -8.11 -5.74
CA GLU A 640 29.16 -8.91 -5.42
C GLU A 640 28.94 -10.43 -5.57
N ALA A 641 27.71 -10.91 -5.36
CA ALA A 641 27.36 -12.33 -5.45
C ALA A 641 27.15 -12.79 -6.89
N LEU A 642 26.54 -11.96 -7.74
CA LEU A 642 26.13 -12.33 -9.10
C LEU A 642 27.23 -12.98 -9.96
N PRO A 643 28.44 -12.40 -10.13
CA PRO A 643 29.47 -13.03 -10.97
C PRO A 643 29.91 -14.39 -10.41
N ARG A 644 29.93 -14.54 -9.07
CA ARG A 644 30.29 -15.80 -8.40
C ARG A 644 29.22 -16.88 -8.60
N ILE A 645 27.95 -16.49 -8.64
CA ILE A 645 26.83 -17.39 -8.95
C ILE A 645 26.96 -17.89 -10.38
N ILE A 646 27.15 -16.99 -11.35
CA ILE A 646 27.30 -17.33 -12.77
C ILE A 646 28.49 -18.28 -12.97
N GLU A 647 29.67 -17.91 -12.44
CA GLU A 647 30.88 -18.74 -12.54
C GLU A 647 30.72 -20.13 -11.92
N TRP A 648 29.97 -20.23 -10.81
CA TRP A 648 29.71 -21.52 -10.17
C TRP A 648 28.75 -22.38 -10.99
N LEU A 649 27.67 -21.79 -11.51
CA LEU A 649 26.70 -22.48 -12.37
C LEU A 649 27.39 -23.07 -13.62
N GLU A 650 28.23 -22.27 -14.28
CA GLU A 650 29.03 -22.72 -15.43
C GLU A 650 29.99 -23.86 -15.06
N GLN A 651 30.64 -23.80 -13.88
CA GLN A 651 31.55 -24.84 -13.40
C GLN A 651 30.83 -26.16 -13.09
N GLU A 652 29.61 -26.10 -12.56
CA GLU A 652 28.75 -27.25 -12.25
C GLU A 652 27.93 -27.75 -13.46
N GLY A 653 28.17 -27.16 -14.64
CA GLY A 653 27.61 -27.59 -15.91
C GLY A 653 26.16 -27.17 -16.16
N TYR A 654 25.66 -26.14 -15.48
CA TYR A 654 24.36 -25.54 -15.79
C TYR A 654 24.45 -24.66 -17.03
N ASP A 655 23.45 -24.78 -17.90
CA ASP A 655 23.20 -23.86 -19.02
C ASP A 655 22.30 -22.72 -18.54
N ILE A 656 22.80 -21.48 -18.59
CA ILE A 656 22.05 -20.32 -18.12
C ILE A 656 21.20 -19.79 -19.27
N VAL A 657 19.88 -19.96 -19.17
CA VAL A 657 18.91 -19.70 -20.24
C VAL A 657 17.90 -18.60 -19.84
N PRO A 658 17.25 -17.93 -20.81
CA PRO A 658 16.11 -17.06 -20.52
C PRO A 658 14.95 -17.85 -19.88
N SER A 659 14.08 -17.18 -19.12
CA SER A 659 12.95 -17.85 -18.47
C SER A 659 11.97 -18.45 -19.46
N ALA A 660 11.78 -17.84 -20.63
CA ALA A 660 10.91 -18.38 -21.68
C ALA A 660 11.39 -19.74 -22.21
N GLU A 661 12.70 -19.99 -22.25
CA GLU A 661 13.23 -21.25 -22.81
C GLU A 661 12.88 -22.45 -21.92
N LEU A 662 12.80 -22.26 -20.59
CA LEU A 662 12.41 -23.30 -19.65
C LEU A 662 11.03 -23.88 -19.97
N ILE A 663 10.13 -23.05 -20.50
CA ILE A 663 8.76 -23.42 -20.89
C ILE A 663 8.60 -23.64 -22.41
N GLY A 664 9.72 -23.77 -23.14
CA GLY A 664 9.71 -24.05 -24.58
C GLY A 664 9.28 -22.88 -25.46
N MET A 665 9.29 -21.65 -24.94
CA MET A 665 8.95 -20.43 -25.67
C MET A 665 10.18 -19.62 -26.05
N SER A 666 10.05 -18.80 -27.08
CA SER A 666 11.03 -17.79 -27.45
C SER A 666 10.75 -16.44 -26.78
N ARG A 667 11.79 -15.61 -26.69
CA ARG A 667 11.68 -14.23 -26.20
C ARG A 667 10.63 -13.40 -26.93
N ASP A 668 10.47 -13.58 -28.25
CA ASP A 668 9.48 -12.84 -29.04
C ASP A 668 8.04 -13.29 -28.74
N GLU A 669 7.84 -14.53 -28.30
CA GLU A 669 6.52 -15.04 -27.89
C GLU A 669 6.12 -14.54 -26.51
N VAL A 670 7.07 -14.44 -25.56
CA VAL A 670 6.80 -13.85 -24.24
C VAL A 670 6.82 -12.32 -24.25
N MET A 671 7.45 -11.71 -25.26
CA MET A 671 7.47 -10.25 -25.49
C MET A 671 6.99 -9.85 -26.91
N PRO A 672 5.71 -10.08 -27.23
CA PRO A 672 5.19 -9.85 -28.58
C PRO A 672 5.16 -8.38 -28.95
N GLU A 673 5.10 -8.09 -30.25
CA GLU A 673 4.92 -6.72 -30.75
C GLU A 673 3.62 -6.10 -30.24
N VAL A 674 3.67 -4.80 -29.94
CA VAL A 674 2.50 -4.06 -29.46
C VAL A 674 1.41 -4.06 -30.54
N SER A 675 0.17 -4.38 -30.15
CA SER A 675 -0.97 -4.37 -31.07
C SER A 675 -1.24 -2.96 -31.63
N GLU A 676 -1.80 -2.87 -32.84
CA GLU A 676 -2.13 -1.58 -33.50
C GLU A 676 -2.96 -0.64 -32.60
N THR A 677 -3.81 -1.20 -31.74
CA THR A 677 -4.64 -0.46 -30.79
C THR A 677 -3.83 0.17 -29.65
N GLU A 678 -2.82 -0.53 -29.16
CA GLU A 678 -1.96 -0.05 -28.07
C GLU A 678 -0.83 0.86 -28.59
N GLU A 679 -0.39 0.69 -29.84
CA GLU A 679 0.67 1.51 -30.45
C GLU A 679 0.35 3.02 -30.44
N ALA A 680 -0.94 3.39 -30.49
CA ALA A 680 -1.37 4.78 -30.39
C ALA A 680 -1.41 5.33 -28.95
N ILE A 681 -1.62 4.46 -27.95
CA ILE A 681 -1.89 4.86 -26.55
C ILE A 681 -0.63 4.76 -25.71
N SER A 682 0.11 3.65 -25.80
CA SER A 682 1.23 3.32 -24.91
C SER A 682 2.39 4.32 -24.99
N PRO A 683 2.82 4.80 -26.18
CA PRO A 683 3.84 5.86 -26.25
C PRO A 683 3.37 7.18 -25.64
N PHE A 684 2.08 7.51 -25.74
CA PHE A 684 1.55 8.72 -25.08
C PHE A 684 1.53 8.54 -23.57
N PHE A 685 1.04 7.38 -23.09
CA PHE A 685 1.01 7.02 -21.66
C PHE A 685 2.42 7.04 -21.05
N SER A 686 3.34 6.23 -21.59
CA SER A 686 4.72 6.14 -21.13
C SER A 686 5.40 7.51 -21.10
N ARG A 687 5.30 8.31 -22.17
CA ARG A 687 5.91 9.64 -22.24
C ARG A 687 5.27 10.63 -21.25
N GLY A 688 3.98 10.48 -20.97
CA GLY A 688 3.29 11.21 -19.91
C GLY A 688 3.77 10.81 -18.50
N SER A 689 3.90 9.53 -18.23
CA SER A 689 4.42 8.98 -16.96
C SER A 689 5.88 9.38 -16.71
N ILE A 690 6.74 9.27 -17.72
CA ILE A 690 8.13 9.76 -17.67
C ILE A 690 8.16 11.26 -17.35
N THR A 691 7.37 12.07 -18.07
CA THR A 691 7.29 13.52 -17.82
C THR A 691 6.82 13.83 -16.40
N ALA A 692 5.82 13.10 -15.90
CA ALA A 692 5.31 13.26 -14.55
C ALA A 692 6.36 12.89 -13.49
N SER A 693 7.12 11.81 -13.71
CA SER A 693 8.24 11.43 -12.84
C SER A 693 9.32 12.51 -12.82
N SER A 694 9.78 12.99 -13.98
CA SER A 694 10.78 14.07 -14.06
C SER A 694 10.32 15.37 -13.40
N ILE A 695 9.03 15.72 -13.49
CA ILE A 695 8.47 16.88 -12.78
C ILE A 695 8.54 16.66 -11.27
N THR A 696 8.17 15.47 -10.80
CA THR A 696 8.16 15.13 -9.37
C THR A 696 9.57 15.18 -8.78
N GLU A 697 10.55 14.63 -9.50
CA GLU A 697 11.96 14.70 -9.13
C GLU A 697 12.47 16.15 -9.13
N GLY A 698 12.14 16.93 -10.17
CA GLY A 698 12.49 18.35 -10.26
C GLY A 698 11.89 19.19 -9.13
N VAL A 699 10.65 18.91 -8.73
CA VAL A 699 9.99 19.54 -7.56
C VAL A 699 10.73 19.16 -6.27
N THR A 700 11.14 17.91 -6.13
CA THR A 700 11.89 17.42 -4.97
C THR A 700 13.23 18.13 -4.84
N TYR A 701 14.03 18.19 -5.91
CA TYR A 701 15.29 18.95 -5.93
C TYR A 701 15.06 20.45 -5.69
N PHE A 702 14.00 21.02 -6.23
CA PHE A 702 13.62 22.41 -5.95
C PHE A 702 13.35 22.64 -4.46
N ILE A 703 12.65 21.72 -3.79
CA ILE A 703 12.40 21.79 -2.34
C ILE A 703 13.71 21.65 -1.55
N TYR A 704 14.57 20.69 -1.90
CA TYR A 704 15.89 20.54 -1.26
C TYR A 704 16.76 21.79 -1.44
N ALA A 705 16.76 22.39 -2.62
CA ALA A 705 17.45 23.65 -2.87
C ALA A 705 16.87 24.79 -2.01
N LEU A 706 15.55 24.90 -1.88
CA LEU A 706 14.90 25.90 -1.02
C LEU A 706 15.29 25.72 0.46
N ILE A 707 15.32 24.47 0.94
CA ILE A 707 15.72 24.14 2.32
C ILE A 707 17.20 24.49 2.52
N GLY A 708 18.08 24.02 1.63
CA GLY A 708 19.52 24.27 1.71
C GLY A 708 19.85 25.76 1.69
N ILE A 709 19.25 26.53 0.77
CA ILE A 709 19.40 27.99 0.70
C ILE A 709 18.82 28.65 1.96
N GLY A 710 17.68 28.17 2.46
CA GLY A 710 17.04 28.66 3.68
C GLY A 710 17.92 28.47 4.93
N LEU A 711 18.52 27.30 5.10
CA LEU A 711 19.44 26.98 6.19
C LEU A 711 20.74 27.78 6.09
N LEU A 712 21.32 27.89 4.88
CA LEU A 712 22.50 28.71 4.63
C LEU A 712 22.23 30.19 4.95
N ARG A 713 21.10 30.73 4.46
CA ARG A 713 20.64 32.09 4.78
C ARG A 713 20.54 32.28 6.28
N LEU A 714 19.91 31.33 6.99
CA LEU A 714 19.75 31.42 8.42
C LEU A 714 21.08 31.45 9.17
N ALA A 715 22.03 30.57 8.80
CA ALA A 715 23.37 30.54 9.37
C ALA A 715 24.12 31.87 9.16
N VAL A 716 24.03 32.44 7.95
CA VAL A 716 24.61 33.75 7.62
C VAL A 716 23.99 34.85 8.49
N LEU A 717 22.65 34.90 8.59
CA LEU A 717 21.96 35.91 9.39
C LEU A 717 22.38 35.84 10.86
N ILE A 718 22.39 34.64 11.47
CA ILE A 718 22.76 34.44 12.87
C ILE A 718 24.24 34.82 13.11
N PHE A 719 25.14 34.39 12.22
CA PHE A 719 26.57 34.66 12.36
C PHE A 719 26.85 36.17 12.29
N PHE A 720 26.35 36.86 11.26
CA PHE A 720 26.59 38.28 11.09
C PHE A 720 25.83 39.14 12.10
N SER A 721 24.63 38.73 12.54
CA SER A 721 23.93 39.45 13.62
C SER A 721 24.65 39.32 14.96
N TRP A 722 25.24 38.16 15.26
CA TRP A 722 26.08 37.96 16.44
C TRP A 722 27.37 38.77 16.36
N LYS A 723 28.03 38.77 15.19
CA LYS A 723 29.26 39.55 14.95
C LYS A 723 28.99 41.05 15.11
N GLN A 724 27.89 41.54 14.55
CA GLN A 724 27.45 42.93 14.69
C GLN A 724 27.23 43.30 16.16
N LYS A 725 26.56 42.44 16.95
CA LYS A 725 26.32 42.68 18.39
C LYS A 725 27.61 42.81 19.20
N ARG A 726 28.65 42.04 18.84
CA ARG A 726 29.95 42.05 19.56
C ARG A 726 30.87 43.20 19.16
N ARG A 727 30.60 43.85 18.04
CA ARG A 727 31.42 44.94 17.53
C ARG A 727 31.23 46.20 18.38
N LYS A 728 32.30 46.65 19.03
CA LYS A 728 32.34 47.98 19.64
C LYS A 728 32.43 49.03 18.54
N ARG A 729 31.57 50.04 18.58
CA ARG A 729 31.59 51.19 17.66
C ARG A 729 32.07 52.40 18.45
N GLU A 730 33.04 53.10 17.89
CA GLU A 730 33.47 54.40 18.39
C GLU A 730 32.79 55.48 17.57
N PHE A 731 32.25 56.48 18.26
CA PHE A 731 31.55 57.60 17.65
C PHE A 731 32.23 58.90 18.06
N ASP A 732 32.22 59.87 17.16
CA ASP A 732 32.69 61.21 17.46
C ASP A 732 31.55 62.02 18.10
N ASP A 733 31.57 62.14 19.43
CA ASP A 733 30.57 62.87 20.19
C ASP A 733 30.57 64.40 19.88
N SER A 734 31.61 64.91 19.21
CA SER A 734 31.68 66.30 18.77
C SER A 734 30.91 66.58 17.48
N TYR A 735 30.55 65.55 16.71
CA TYR A 735 29.78 65.67 15.48
C TYR A 735 28.29 65.93 15.78
N GLN A 736 27.93 67.22 15.89
CA GLN A 736 26.58 67.68 16.21
C GLN A 736 26.02 68.68 15.18
N PRO A 737 25.86 68.27 13.90
CA PRO A 737 25.33 69.15 12.86
C PRO A 737 23.92 69.64 13.16
N LEU A 738 23.45 70.66 12.44
CA LEU A 738 22.03 70.99 12.44
C LEU A 738 21.24 69.82 11.82
N VAL A 739 20.22 69.35 12.54
CA VAL A 739 19.35 68.25 12.09
C VAL A 739 17.95 68.77 11.85
N SER A 740 17.42 68.52 10.65
CA SER A 740 16.01 68.79 10.34
C SER A 740 15.18 67.51 10.48
N VAL A 741 14.16 67.52 11.32
CA VAL A 741 13.19 66.42 11.43
C VAL A 741 12.03 66.69 10.48
N LEU A 742 11.87 65.84 9.47
CA LEU A 742 10.88 66.02 8.41
C LEU A 742 9.72 65.03 8.55
N ILE A 743 8.49 65.54 8.63
CA ILE A 743 7.26 64.75 8.71
C ILE A 743 6.35 65.11 7.54
N ALA A 744 5.89 64.11 6.79
CA ALA A 744 4.81 64.26 5.82
C ALA A 744 3.47 63.88 6.48
N ALA A 745 2.51 64.81 6.49
CA ALA A 745 1.21 64.62 7.13
C ALA A 745 0.07 64.75 6.11
N TYR A 746 -0.87 63.81 6.13
CA TYR A 746 -2.13 63.88 5.39
C TYR A 746 -3.24 63.24 6.21
N ASN A 747 -4.14 64.02 6.79
CA ASN A 747 -5.24 63.55 7.66
C ASN A 747 -4.82 62.89 9.00
N GLU A 748 -3.82 63.42 9.70
CA GLU A 748 -3.19 62.83 10.88
C GLU A 748 -3.59 63.50 12.22
N GLU A 749 -4.78 64.11 12.30
CA GLU A 749 -5.25 64.88 13.47
C GLU A 749 -5.14 64.11 14.80
N THR A 750 -5.33 62.79 14.77
CA THR A 750 -5.37 61.93 15.97
C THR A 750 -3.98 61.55 16.51
N VAL A 751 -2.92 61.72 15.73
CA VAL A 751 -1.58 61.17 16.06
C VAL A 751 -0.45 62.21 15.98
N ILE A 752 -0.57 63.22 15.10
CA ILE A 752 0.53 64.15 14.80
C ILE A 752 1.06 64.90 16.03
N ALA A 753 0.17 65.32 16.94
CA ALA A 753 0.55 66.03 18.16
C ALA A 753 1.44 65.17 19.07
N LYS A 754 1.15 63.87 19.17
CA LYS A 754 1.93 62.94 19.98
C LYS A 754 3.33 62.75 19.41
N THR A 755 3.43 62.62 18.09
CA THR A 755 4.71 62.52 17.37
C THR A 755 5.58 63.74 17.63
N ILE A 756 5.05 64.95 17.44
CA ILE A 756 5.83 66.19 17.63
C ILE A 756 6.26 66.38 19.08
N ARG A 757 5.38 66.12 20.06
CA ARG A 757 5.76 66.14 21.48
C ARG A 757 6.86 65.14 21.82
N SER A 758 6.93 63.99 21.14
CA SER A 758 8.03 63.03 21.33
C SER A 758 9.36 63.55 20.77
N ILE A 759 9.33 64.29 19.65
CA ILE A 759 10.51 64.91 19.04
C ILE A 759 11.03 66.06 19.89
N LEU A 760 10.13 66.91 20.41
CA LEU A 760 10.48 68.01 21.31
C LEU A 760 11.08 67.55 22.65
N LYS A 761 10.89 66.28 23.02
CA LYS A 761 11.52 65.65 24.19
C LYS A 761 12.92 65.11 23.91
N SER A 762 13.39 65.15 22.65
CA SER A 762 14.71 64.65 22.29
C SER A 762 15.83 65.43 22.99
N ARG A 763 16.92 64.74 23.32
CA ARG A 763 18.12 65.32 23.93
C ARG A 763 19.12 65.93 22.93
N TYR A 764 18.79 65.91 21.64
CA TYR A 764 19.67 66.46 20.62
C TYR A 764 19.59 68.01 20.60
N PRO A 765 20.71 68.75 20.66
CA PRO A 765 20.69 70.19 20.91
C PRO A 765 20.28 71.04 19.70
N ASN A 766 20.59 70.61 18.46
CA ASN A 766 20.45 71.42 17.24
C ASN A 766 19.34 70.86 16.32
N LEU A 767 18.06 71.09 16.67
CA LEU A 767 16.90 70.55 15.95
C LEU A 767 16.01 71.64 15.30
N ASP A 768 15.66 71.41 14.03
CA ASP A 768 14.58 72.09 13.28
C ASP A 768 13.51 71.06 12.90
N ILE A 769 12.23 71.32 13.14
CA ILE A 769 11.13 70.39 12.87
C ILE A 769 10.29 70.95 11.73
N VAL A 770 10.17 70.20 10.64
CA VAL A 770 9.43 70.57 9.44
C VAL A 770 8.30 69.57 9.21
N VAL A 771 7.07 70.06 9.27
CA VAL A 771 5.87 69.29 8.95
C VAL A 771 5.32 69.77 7.61
N VAL A 772 5.17 68.86 6.65
CA VAL A 772 4.57 69.14 5.35
C VAL A 772 3.14 68.59 5.34
N ASP A 773 2.17 69.50 5.36
CA ASP A 773 0.75 69.17 5.18
C ASP A 773 0.46 68.96 3.68
N ASP A 774 0.25 67.69 3.30
CA ASP A 774 -0.04 67.23 1.95
C ASP A 774 -1.53 67.38 1.59
N GLY A 775 -2.10 68.53 1.92
CA GLY A 775 -3.48 68.89 1.61
C GLY A 775 -4.51 68.14 2.47
N SER A 776 -4.28 68.04 3.78
CA SER A 776 -5.19 67.40 4.73
C SER A 776 -6.60 68.00 4.67
N LYS A 777 -7.60 67.16 4.87
CA LYS A 777 -9.04 67.48 4.88
C LYS A 777 -9.67 67.44 6.28
N ASP A 778 -8.90 67.02 7.28
CA ASP A 778 -9.29 66.93 8.68
C ASP A 778 -8.65 68.09 9.49
N ASP A 779 -8.69 68.01 10.82
CA ASP A 779 -8.14 69.05 11.70
C ASP A 779 -6.62 69.03 11.87
N THR A 780 -5.86 68.24 11.11
CA THR A 780 -4.38 68.14 11.22
C THR A 780 -3.72 69.51 11.26
N ARG A 781 -4.13 70.40 10.35
CA ARG A 781 -3.59 71.75 10.27
C ARG A 781 -3.91 72.59 11.50
N ARG A 782 -5.15 72.50 11.99
CA ARG A 782 -5.62 73.23 13.16
C ARG A 782 -4.82 72.80 14.40
N VAL A 783 -4.65 71.49 14.59
CA VAL A 783 -3.81 70.92 15.66
C VAL A 783 -2.37 71.43 15.58
N MET A 784 -1.79 71.50 14.37
CA MET A 784 -0.44 72.03 14.17
C MET A 784 -0.30 73.51 14.54
N GLU A 785 -1.23 74.35 14.07
CA GLU A 785 -1.20 75.80 14.29
C GLU A 785 -1.51 76.15 15.76
N GLU A 786 -2.49 75.48 16.40
CA GLU A 786 -2.90 75.74 17.79
C GLU A 786 -1.87 75.25 18.82
N GLU A 787 -1.31 74.04 18.66
CA GLU A 787 -0.42 73.47 19.68
C GLU A 787 1.05 73.82 19.49
N PHE A 788 1.51 73.99 18.24
CA PHE A 788 2.94 74.12 17.92
C PHE A 788 3.32 75.43 17.23
N GLY A 789 2.36 76.30 16.92
CA GLY A 789 2.62 77.58 16.23
C GLY A 789 3.51 78.56 17.01
N SER A 790 3.64 78.41 18.33
CA SER A 790 4.52 79.23 19.18
C SER A 790 5.97 78.72 19.26
N TYR A 791 6.27 77.53 18.73
CA TYR A 791 7.61 76.96 18.79
C TYR A 791 8.45 77.46 17.62
N SER A 792 9.53 78.21 17.90
CA SER A 792 10.40 78.80 16.87
C SER A 792 11.15 77.78 16.00
N ASN A 793 11.26 76.54 16.47
CA ASN A 793 11.88 75.43 15.78
C ASN A 793 10.88 74.43 15.17
N VAL A 794 9.59 74.78 15.06
CA VAL A 794 8.56 73.97 14.37
C VAL A 794 7.98 74.77 13.22
N ARG A 795 8.03 74.21 12.00
CA ARG A 795 7.53 74.84 10.77
C ARG A 795 6.51 73.97 10.08
N LEU A 796 5.41 74.60 9.63
CA LEU A 796 4.36 73.95 8.84
C LEU A 796 4.39 74.44 7.39
N ILE A 797 4.63 73.53 6.45
CA ILE A 797 4.64 73.79 5.00
C ILE A 797 3.38 73.23 4.38
N LYS A 798 2.73 74.02 3.52
CA LYS A 798 1.44 73.66 2.89
C LYS A 798 1.64 73.35 1.42
N LYS A 799 1.06 72.25 0.95
CA LYS A 799 1.01 71.91 -0.48
C LYS A 799 -0.31 71.22 -0.85
N PRO A 800 -0.71 71.24 -2.13
CA PRO A 800 -1.77 70.35 -2.62
C PRO A 800 -1.36 68.88 -2.48
N ASN A 801 -2.35 68.01 -2.25
CA ASN A 801 -2.12 66.57 -2.10
C ASN A 801 -1.42 65.98 -3.34
N GLY A 802 -0.26 65.37 -3.10
CA GLY A 802 0.51 64.65 -4.11
C GLY A 802 1.07 63.32 -3.63
N GLY A 803 0.72 62.87 -2.43
CA GLY A 803 1.26 61.67 -1.79
C GLY A 803 2.54 61.92 -1.01
N LYS A 804 2.94 60.92 -0.20
CA LYS A 804 4.06 61.02 0.76
C LYS A 804 5.37 61.43 0.10
N SER A 805 5.80 60.79 -0.99
CA SER A 805 7.05 61.13 -1.69
C SER A 805 7.05 62.58 -2.21
N SER A 806 5.90 63.06 -2.68
CA SER A 806 5.73 64.46 -3.13
C SER A 806 5.89 65.44 -1.95
N ALA A 807 5.31 65.12 -0.80
CA ALA A 807 5.45 65.91 0.42
C ALA A 807 6.87 65.92 0.98
N LEU A 808 7.51 64.74 1.06
CA LEU A 808 8.90 64.60 1.46
C LEU A 808 9.82 65.43 0.55
N ASN A 809 9.66 65.35 -0.77
CA ASN A 809 10.48 66.12 -1.72
C ASN A 809 10.33 67.64 -1.61
N VAL A 810 9.15 68.13 -1.22
CA VAL A 810 8.96 69.56 -0.90
C VAL A 810 9.70 69.88 0.40
N GLY A 811 9.55 69.04 1.42
CA GLY A 811 10.27 69.19 2.69
C GLY A 811 11.79 69.22 2.53
N PHE A 812 12.37 68.28 1.79
CA PHE A 812 13.82 68.20 1.56
C PHE A 812 14.42 69.43 0.86
N LYS A 813 13.61 70.29 0.23
CA LYS A 813 14.08 71.54 -0.37
C LYS A 813 14.03 72.73 0.60
N GLU A 814 13.34 72.56 1.72
CA GLU A 814 13.01 73.60 2.69
C GLU A 814 13.68 73.36 4.06
N VAL A 815 14.36 72.21 4.22
CA VAL A 815 15.18 71.88 5.40
C VAL A 815 16.52 72.61 5.35
N TYR A 816 17.05 72.95 6.54
CA TYR A 816 18.32 73.65 6.69
C TYR A 816 19.44 72.77 7.28
N GLY A 817 19.09 71.62 7.85
CA GLY A 817 20.06 70.70 8.42
C GLY A 817 21.01 70.10 7.39
N GLU A 818 22.20 69.68 7.84
CA GLU A 818 23.08 68.82 7.05
C GLU A 818 22.47 67.41 6.92
N ILE A 819 21.88 66.95 8.03
CA ILE A 819 21.22 65.66 8.16
C ILE A 819 19.72 65.88 8.34
N THR A 820 18.92 65.10 7.63
CA THR A 820 17.45 65.09 7.80
C THR A 820 17.01 63.77 8.40
N VAL A 821 16.22 63.81 9.47
CA VAL A 821 15.55 62.62 10.02
C VAL A 821 14.10 62.63 9.57
N THR A 822 13.70 61.67 8.75
CA THR A 822 12.30 61.48 8.34
C THR A 822 11.56 60.63 9.37
N LEU A 823 10.37 61.06 9.78
CA LEU A 823 9.47 60.32 10.67
C LEU A 823 8.06 60.25 10.07
N ASP A 824 7.40 59.11 10.26
CA ASP A 824 5.96 59.02 9.98
C ASP A 824 5.15 59.82 11.02
N ALA A 825 4.04 60.41 10.58
CA ALA A 825 3.19 61.26 11.41
C ALA A 825 2.49 60.52 12.58
N ASP A 826 2.56 59.18 12.60
CA ASP A 826 2.01 58.31 13.64
C ASP A 826 3.09 57.68 14.55
N THR A 827 4.35 58.09 14.38
CA THR A 827 5.48 57.45 15.04
C THR A 827 6.01 58.30 16.19
N THR A 828 6.22 57.69 17.35
CA THR A 828 6.80 58.34 18.53
C THR A 828 8.20 57.80 18.80
N ILE A 829 9.16 58.65 19.17
CA ILE A 829 10.56 58.25 19.34
C ILE A 829 11.02 58.29 20.81
N ASP A 830 12.07 57.53 21.13
CA ASP A 830 12.81 57.64 22.40
C ASP A 830 13.67 58.92 22.45
N GLU A 831 13.96 59.44 23.65
CA GLU A 831 14.67 60.72 23.87
C GLU A 831 16.08 60.76 23.21
N HIS A 832 16.72 59.60 23.05
CA HIS A 832 18.05 59.47 22.44
C HIS A 832 18.03 59.06 20.95
N THR A 833 16.86 58.87 20.36
CA THR A 833 16.73 58.33 18.99
C THR A 833 17.48 59.15 17.95
N ILE A 834 17.30 60.47 17.96
CA ILE A 834 17.94 61.35 16.98
C ILE A 834 19.46 61.36 17.17
N THR A 835 19.94 61.47 18.41
CA THR A 835 21.38 61.39 18.74
C THR A 835 22.00 60.08 18.22
N ASN A 836 21.33 58.96 18.46
CA ASN A 836 21.81 57.64 18.05
C ASN A 836 21.84 57.46 16.52
N LEU A 837 20.93 58.10 15.77
CA LEU A 837 20.98 58.11 14.31
C LEU A 837 22.12 58.98 13.80
N VAL A 838 22.24 60.20 14.32
CA VAL A 838 23.11 61.24 13.75
C VAL A 838 24.59 60.91 13.91
N ARG A 839 24.98 60.25 15.01
CA ARG A 839 26.39 59.87 15.29
C ARG A 839 27.06 59.03 14.21
N HIS A 840 26.29 58.33 13.35
CA HIS A 840 26.85 57.54 12.24
C HIS A 840 27.28 58.39 11.04
N PHE A 841 26.77 59.62 10.92
CA PHE A 841 27.10 60.53 9.82
C PHE A 841 28.44 61.26 10.02
N SER A 842 29.17 61.00 11.10
CA SER A 842 30.59 61.39 11.17
C SER A 842 31.44 60.69 10.10
N ASP A 843 31.00 59.52 9.60
CA ASP A 843 31.55 58.90 8.40
C ASP A 843 30.87 59.48 7.14
N GLU A 844 31.64 60.19 6.32
CA GLU A 844 31.15 60.83 5.08
C GLU A 844 30.58 59.83 4.08
N ARG A 845 31.00 58.55 4.13
CA ARG A 845 30.49 57.49 3.25
C ARG A 845 29.06 57.06 3.61
N VAL A 846 28.58 57.40 4.81
CA VAL A 846 27.22 57.06 5.26
C VAL A 846 26.22 58.01 4.60
N GLY A 847 25.38 57.46 3.72
CA GLY A 847 24.32 58.18 3.04
C GLY A 847 22.98 58.13 3.79
N ALA A 848 22.73 57.05 4.55
CA ALA A 848 21.50 56.88 5.31
C ALA A 848 21.68 55.95 6.54
N VAL A 849 20.82 56.13 7.54
CA VAL A 849 20.79 55.34 8.78
C VAL A 849 19.37 54.92 9.10
N SER A 850 19.12 53.62 9.22
CA SER A 850 17.84 53.05 9.64
C SER A 850 17.74 53.00 11.17
N GLY A 851 16.65 53.52 11.73
CA GLY A 851 16.30 53.29 13.14
C GLY A 851 15.62 51.93 13.37
N ASN A 852 15.38 51.62 14.65
CA ASN A 852 14.70 50.42 15.13
C ASN A 852 13.20 50.69 15.31
N VAL A 853 12.39 50.17 14.40
CA VAL A 853 10.93 50.33 14.44
C VAL A 853 10.31 49.25 15.33
N LYS A 854 9.56 49.67 16.34
CA LYS A 854 8.83 48.79 17.27
C LYS A 854 7.33 49.03 17.20
N ILE A 855 6.55 47.97 17.40
CA ILE A 855 5.09 48.06 17.47
C ILE A 855 4.66 48.58 18.83
N GLY A 856 3.94 49.71 18.85
CA GLY A 856 3.46 50.38 20.06
C GLY A 856 2.07 49.94 20.55
N ASN A 857 1.26 49.27 19.72
CA ASN A 857 -0.11 48.83 20.03
C ASN A 857 -0.24 47.30 20.05
N ARG A 858 0.49 46.62 20.95
CA ARG A 858 0.51 45.15 21.10
C ARG A 858 -0.73 44.60 21.84
N LYS A 859 -1.93 44.86 21.32
CA LYS A 859 -3.22 44.63 22.01
C LYS A 859 -3.91 43.30 21.70
N ASN A 860 -3.64 42.68 20.56
CA ASN A 860 -4.30 41.44 20.11
C ASN A 860 -3.32 40.49 19.40
N LEU A 861 -3.79 39.27 19.08
CA LEU A 861 -2.97 38.23 18.40
C LEU A 861 -2.33 38.73 17.10
N LEU A 862 -3.05 39.48 16.27
CA LEU A 862 -2.52 40.00 15.00
C LEU A 862 -1.38 41.00 15.23
N THR A 863 -1.49 41.88 16.23
CA THR A 863 -0.41 42.81 16.61
C THR A 863 0.77 42.11 17.30
N TRP A 864 0.53 40.97 17.97
CA TRP A 864 1.59 40.11 18.50
C TRP A 864 2.35 39.39 17.38
N TRP A 865 1.66 38.85 16.38
CA TRP A 865 2.27 38.22 15.22
C TRP A 865 3.10 39.21 14.40
N GLN A 866 2.58 40.43 14.18
CA GLN A 866 3.36 41.50 13.57
C GLN A 866 4.58 41.85 14.42
N HIS A 867 4.48 41.83 15.75
CA HIS A 867 5.62 42.11 16.62
C HIS A 867 6.70 41.01 16.50
N ILE A 868 6.29 39.74 16.46
CA ILE A 868 7.21 38.62 16.19
C ILE A 868 7.90 38.83 14.85
N GLU A 869 7.15 39.11 13.79
CA GLU A 869 7.70 39.37 12.45
C GLU A 869 8.70 40.53 12.44
N TYR A 870 8.43 41.64 13.14
CA TYR A 870 9.34 42.77 13.18
C TYR A 870 10.67 42.40 13.87
N VAL A 871 10.61 41.61 14.94
CA VAL A 871 11.81 41.17 15.66
C VAL A 871 12.59 40.12 14.87
N THR A 872 11.92 39.09 14.35
CA THR A 872 12.56 37.94 13.71
C THR A 872 12.89 38.16 12.23
N GLY A 873 12.03 38.87 11.51
CA GLY A 873 12.15 39.13 10.08
C GLY A 873 12.89 40.44 9.77
N PHE A 874 12.53 41.55 10.42
CA PHE A 874 13.16 42.84 10.11
C PHE A 874 14.44 43.10 10.91
N ASN A 875 14.42 42.97 12.23
CA ASN A 875 15.56 43.40 13.05
C ASN A 875 16.76 42.45 12.94
N LEU A 876 16.52 41.13 12.95
CA LEU A 876 17.58 40.15 12.76
C LEU A 876 18.29 40.33 11.42
N GLU A 877 17.52 40.47 10.34
CA GLU A 877 18.06 40.67 8.99
C GLU A 877 18.81 42.00 8.87
N LYS A 878 18.24 43.10 9.37
CA LYS A 878 18.91 44.41 9.36
C LYS A 878 20.25 44.39 10.06
N ARG A 879 20.38 43.72 11.20
CA ARG A 879 21.68 43.58 11.90
C ARG A 879 22.72 42.87 11.06
N ALA A 880 22.35 41.75 10.43
CA ALA A 880 23.26 41.03 9.55
C ALA A 880 23.64 41.90 8.33
N PHE A 881 22.67 42.60 7.74
CA PHE A 881 22.86 43.40 6.53
C PHE A 881 23.63 44.70 6.78
N ASP A 882 23.57 45.23 8.00
CA ASP A 882 24.40 46.33 8.47
C ASP A 882 25.90 45.95 8.49
N GLU A 883 26.21 44.75 9.00
CA GLU A 883 27.58 44.22 9.01
C GLU A 883 28.06 43.82 7.60
N LEU A 884 27.13 43.37 6.73
CA LEU A 884 27.41 43.08 5.32
C LEU A 884 27.43 44.33 4.43
N GLU A 885 26.96 45.48 4.94
CA GLU A 885 26.80 46.76 4.26
C GLU A 885 25.89 46.70 3.02
N CYS A 886 24.74 46.05 3.17
CA CYS A 886 23.78 45.82 2.09
C CYS A 886 22.33 46.02 2.52
N ILE A 887 22.08 46.93 3.48
CA ILE A 887 20.72 47.29 3.91
C ILE A 887 19.94 47.87 2.72
N SER A 888 18.93 47.14 2.25
CA SER A 888 18.15 47.48 1.06
C SER A 888 16.92 48.36 1.33
N VAL A 889 16.55 48.57 2.60
CA VAL A 889 15.42 49.41 3.00
C VAL A 889 15.72 50.18 4.29
N VAL A 890 15.69 51.51 4.22
CA VAL A 890 15.56 52.39 5.39
C VAL A 890 14.07 52.71 5.56
N PRO A 891 13.40 52.26 6.63
CA PRO A 891 11.96 52.35 6.76
C PRO A 891 11.49 53.80 6.92
N GLY A 892 10.38 54.15 6.26
CA GLY A 892 9.79 55.49 6.37
C GLY A 892 9.36 55.93 7.79
N ALA A 893 9.23 54.99 8.74
CA ALA A 893 8.85 55.30 10.12
C ALA A 893 9.95 56.02 10.90
N VAL A 894 11.23 55.68 10.67
CA VAL A 894 12.39 56.38 11.24
C VAL A 894 13.65 56.15 10.39
N GLY A 895 14.11 57.19 9.73
CA GLY A 895 15.31 57.15 8.88
C GLY A 895 16.08 58.46 8.92
N GLY A 896 17.39 58.38 9.12
CA GLY A 896 18.31 59.51 8.95
C GLY A 896 18.88 59.52 7.54
N TRP A 897 19.05 60.70 6.96
CA TRP A 897 19.54 60.89 5.59
C TRP A 897 20.54 62.03 5.51
N ARG A 898 21.65 61.81 4.78
CA ARG A 898 22.57 62.90 4.43
C ARG A 898 21.97 63.68 3.26
N ASN A 899 21.75 64.98 3.45
CA ASN A 899 21.05 65.80 2.45
C ASN A 899 21.80 65.90 1.11
N SER A 900 23.14 65.97 1.15
CA SER A 900 23.96 65.96 -0.07
C SER A 900 23.82 64.66 -0.87
N ALA A 901 23.80 63.50 -0.20
CA ALA A 901 23.63 62.20 -0.84
C ALA A 901 22.23 62.04 -1.45
N LEU A 902 21.18 62.51 -0.76
CA LEU A 902 19.82 62.50 -1.30
C LEU A 902 19.66 63.39 -2.54
N GLN A 903 20.32 64.55 -2.54
CA GLN A 903 20.32 65.44 -3.70
C GLN A 903 20.98 64.80 -4.92
N GLU A 904 22.08 64.06 -4.72
CA GLU A 904 22.78 63.35 -5.80
C GLU A 904 21.92 62.27 -6.47
N VAL A 905 21.08 61.56 -5.70
CA VAL A 905 20.15 60.54 -6.22
C VAL A 905 18.77 61.09 -6.60
N ASN A 906 18.62 62.41 -6.67
CA ASN A 906 17.40 63.11 -7.04
C ASN A 906 16.19 62.76 -6.14
N TYR A 907 16.41 62.71 -4.83
CA TYR A 907 15.38 62.54 -3.79
C TYR A 907 14.44 61.32 -4.03
N PHE A 908 13.19 61.37 -3.55
CA PHE A 908 12.23 60.27 -3.61
C PHE A 908 11.46 60.30 -4.94
N GLU A 909 11.43 59.22 -5.70
CA GLU A 909 10.62 59.16 -6.93
C GLU A 909 9.19 58.70 -6.62
N GLU A 910 8.24 59.13 -7.47
CA GLU A 910 6.80 58.93 -7.25
C GLU A 910 6.23 57.78 -8.12
N ASP A 911 7.09 57.01 -8.79
CA ASP A 911 6.70 55.94 -9.73
C ASP A 911 6.61 54.54 -9.08
N THR A 912 6.93 54.44 -7.78
CA THR A 912 6.82 53.23 -6.95
C THR A 912 6.02 53.49 -5.66
N LEU A 913 5.43 52.45 -5.06
CA LEU A 913 4.72 52.52 -3.78
C LEU A 913 5.59 52.35 -2.53
N ALA A 914 6.87 51.99 -2.72
CA ALA A 914 7.87 51.81 -1.67
C ALA A 914 9.02 52.79 -1.94
N GLU A 915 8.72 54.07 -1.78
CA GLU A 915 9.61 55.19 -2.06
C GLU A 915 10.90 55.14 -1.24
N ASP A 916 10.80 54.58 -0.04
CA ASP A 916 11.89 54.39 0.92
C ASP A 916 12.87 53.31 0.46
N THR A 917 12.36 52.20 -0.09
CA THR A 917 13.15 51.16 -0.73
C THR A 917 13.82 51.67 -2.01
N ASP A 918 13.11 52.41 -2.85
CA ASP A 918 13.64 52.97 -4.10
C ASP A 918 14.86 53.88 -3.84
N VAL A 919 14.73 54.86 -2.95
CA VAL A 919 15.84 55.79 -2.63
C VAL A 919 17.02 55.07 -1.97
N THR A 920 16.75 54.08 -1.12
CA THR A 920 17.79 53.26 -0.47
C THR A 920 18.61 52.51 -1.53
N LEU A 921 17.95 51.89 -2.50
CA LEU A 921 18.62 51.21 -3.62
C LEU A 921 19.39 52.18 -4.51
N LYS A 922 18.89 53.41 -4.73
CA LYS A 922 19.64 54.45 -5.45
C LYS A 922 20.94 54.83 -4.73
N LEU A 923 20.92 55.00 -3.40
CA LEU A 923 22.11 55.29 -2.61
C LEU A 923 23.13 54.14 -2.65
N LEU A 924 22.69 52.89 -2.48
CA LEU A 924 23.58 51.73 -2.61
C LEU A 924 24.23 51.66 -3.99
N ARG A 925 23.49 51.99 -5.06
CA ARG A 925 24.01 52.01 -6.43
C ARG A 925 25.10 53.06 -6.66
N GLN A 926 25.06 54.16 -5.91
CA GLN A 926 26.12 55.19 -5.92
C GLN A 926 27.29 54.87 -4.97
N GLY A 927 27.22 53.75 -4.23
CA GLY A 927 28.29 53.30 -3.34
C GLY A 927 28.24 53.86 -1.92
N TYR A 928 27.17 54.58 -1.54
CA TYR A 928 26.97 55.01 -0.17
C TYR A 928 26.75 53.82 0.78
N LEU A 929 27.26 53.97 2.01
CA LEU A 929 26.99 53.05 3.10
C LEU A 929 25.64 53.37 3.75
N ILE A 930 24.93 52.31 4.10
CA ILE A 930 23.65 52.40 4.81
C ILE A 930 23.81 51.59 6.08
N LYS A 931 23.59 52.25 7.23
CA LYS A 931 23.82 51.67 8.56
C LYS A 931 22.51 51.46 9.30
N SER A 932 22.51 50.52 10.24
CA SER A 932 21.39 50.31 11.17
C SER A 932 21.79 50.71 12.58
N GLU A 933 20.89 51.42 13.26
CA GLU A 933 21.03 51.75 14.67
C GLU A 933 19.89 51.15 15.48
N VAL A 934 20.26 50.23 16.37
CA VAL A 934 19.32 49.41 17.17
C VAL A 934 18.82 50.13 18.41
N ASP A 935 19.60 51.09 18.91
CA ASP A 935 19.25 51.95 20.05
C ASP A 935 18.45 53.20 19.63
N ALA A 936 18.25 53.42 18.32
CA ALA A 936 17.41 54.49 17.78
C ALA A 936 15.96 54.00 17.67
N VAL A 937 15.25 53.95 18.80
CA VAL A 937 13.94 53.31 18.90
C VAL A 937 12.79 54.24 18.53
N ALA A 938 11.94 53.79 17.60
CA ALA A 938 10.71 54.46 17.23
C ALA A 938 9.50 53.51 17.32
N TYR A 939 8.43 53.95 17.97
CA TYR A 939 7.18 53.20 18.15
C TYR A 939 6.13 53.66 17.15
N THR A 940 5.62 52.73 16.34
CA THR A 940 4.59 52.97 15.32
C THR A 940 3.31 52.18 15.61
N GLU A 941 2.19 52.57 14.99
CA GLU A 941 0.90 51.91 15.07
C GLU A 941 0.76 50.82 13.98
N ALA A 942 0.69 49.56 14.40
CA ALA A 942 0.43 48.42 13.53
C ALA A 942 -1.07 48.21 13.32
N PRO A 943 -1.51 47.71 12.14
CA PRO A 943 -2.90 47.34 11.90
C PRO A 943 -3.47 46.38 12.96
N GLU A 944 -4.65 46.71 13.50
CA GLU A 944 -5.34 45.90 14.51
C GLU A 944 -6.32 44.88 13.90
N ASP A 945 -6.64 45.01 12.61
CA ASP A 945 -7.55 44.11 11.87
C ASP A 945 -6.91 43.57 10.57
N VAL A 946 -7.38 42.40 10.12
CA VAL A 946 -6.84 41.67 8.96
C VAL A 946 -6.97 42.47 7.66
N ARG A 947 -8.04 43.25 7.47
CA ARG A 947 -8.27 44.01 6.24
C ARG A 947 -7.26 45.15 6.11
N SER A 948 -7.01 45.87 7.19
CA SER A 948 -6.00 46.93 7.27
C SER A 948 -4.58 46.34 7.13
N PHE A 949 -4.31 45.20 7.76
CA PHE A 949 -3.06 44.46 7.63
C PHE A 949 -2.77 44.07 6.18
N VAL A 950 -3.69 43.36 5.52
CA VAL A 950 -3.53 42.91 4.13
C VAL A 950 -3.35 44.10 3.18
N LYS A 951 -4.06 45.21 3.39
CA LYS A 951 -3.88 46.44 2.59
C LYS A 951 -2.46 47.00 2.74
N GLN A 952 -1.94 47.06 3.97
CA GLN A 952 -0.59 47.54 4.25
C GLN A 952 0.46 46.65 3.58
N ARG A 953 0.40 45.33 3.82
CA ARG A 953 1.36 44.37 3.28
C ARG A 953 1.32 44.30 1.77
N TYR A 954 0.14 44.37 1.18
CA TYR A 954 -0.01 44.45 -0.27
C TYR A 954 0.69 45.67 -0.87
N ARG A 955 0.57 46.85 -0.25
CA ARG A 955 1.30 48.04 -0.70
C ARG A 955 2.82 47.82 -0.63
N TRP A 956 3.32 47.24 0.46
CA TRP A 956 4.76 47.02 0.66
C TRP A 956 5.31 46.00 -0.33
N THR A 957 4.68 44.83 -0.41
CA THR A 957 5.09 43.75 -1.33
C THR A 957 5.05 44.22 -2.79
N TYR A 958 3.97 44.90 -3.19
CA TYR A 958 3.87 45.44 -4.55
C TYR A 958 4.90 46.54 -4.82
N GLY A 959 5.13 47.45 -3.87
CA GLY A 959 6.16 48.49 -3.98
C GLY A 959 7.56 47.93 -4.09
N ILE A 960 7.90 46.91 -3.29
CA ILE A 960 9.21 46.22 -3.38
C ILE A 960 9.36 45.51 -4.73
N LEU A 961 8.30 44.88 -5.25
CA LEU A 961 8.29 44.27 -6.58
C LEU A 961 8.55 45.33 -7.69
N GLN A 962 7.98 46.53 -7.56
CA GLN A 962 8.24 47.65 -8.46
C GLN A 962 9.72 48.09 -8.37
N CYS A 963 10.27 48.23 -7.17
CA CYS A 963 11.67 48.59 -6.97
C CYS A 963 12.61 47.54 -7.55
N PHE A 964 12.32 46.24 -7.37
CA PHE A 964 13.10 45.16 -7.97
C PHE A 964 13.08 45.25 -9.51
N TRP A 965 11.91 45.50 -10.11
CA TRP A 965 11.80 45.68 -11.55
C TRP A 965 12.53 46.93 -12.07
N LYS A 966 12.38 48.07 -11.38
CA LYS A 966 13.01 49.35 -11.72
C LYS A 966 14.54 49.26 -11.64
N HIS A 967 15.07 48.53 -10.66
CA HIS A 967 16.50 48.37 -10.42
C HIS A 967 17.11 47.07 -10.94
N LYS A 968 16.38 46.26 -11.73
CA LYS A 968 16.81 44.91 -12.17
C LYS A 968 18.22 44.84 -12.77
N ARG A 969 18.70 45.89 -13.44
CA ARG A 969 20.07 45.96 -13.97
C ARG A 969 21.13 45.97 -12.85
N ALA A 970 20.90 46.77 -11.80
CA ALA A 970 21.80 46.83 -10.64
C ALA A 970 21.76 45.56 -9.79
N MET A 971 20.73 44.72 -9.98
CA MET A 971 20.64 43.40 -9.34
C MET A 971 21.49 42.34 -10.05
N VAL A 972 22.05 42.63 -11.24
CA VAL A 972 22.82 41.66 -12.05
C VAL A 972 24.14 42.19 -12.60
N ASP A 973 24.34 43.50 -12.70
CA ASP A 973 25.52 44.09 -13.36
C ASP A 973 26.81 44.05 -12.53
N GLY A 974 26.74 43.69 -11.24
CA GLY A 974 27.88 43.49 -10.37
C GLY A 974 28.61 44.77 -9.94
N LYS A 975 28.12 45.96 -10.28
CA LYS A 975 28.79 47.24 -9.96
C LYS A 975 28.87 47.50 -8.46
N ASN A 976 27.79 47.19 -7.73
CA ASN A 976 27.83 47.04 -6.29
C ASN A 976 27.73 45.53 -5.96
N LYS A 977 28.87 44.92 -5.63
CA LYS A 977 28.97 43.47 -5.35
C LYS A 977 28.05 43.04 -4.21
N LYS A 978 27.92 43.85 -3.17
CA LYS A 978 27.11 43.53 -1.98
C LYS A 978 25.62 43.57 -2.30
N LEU A 979 25.19 44.57 -3.07
CA LEU A 979 23.82 44.63 -3.58
C LEU A 979 23.50 43.43 -4.49
N THR A 980 24.39 43.14 -5.44
CA THR A 980 24.18 42.11 -6.48
C THR A 980 24.20 40.69 -5.91
N PHE A 981 25.18 40.36 -5.06
CA PHE A 981 25.42 38.97 -4.62
C PHE A 981 24.89 38.65 -3.22
N ILE A 982 24.44 39.64 -2.44
CA ILE A 982 23.92 39.42 -1.08
C ILE A 982 22.48 39.90 -0.95
N ALA A 983 22.23 41.21 -1.13
CA ALA A 983 20.90 41.77 -0.89
C ALA A 983 19.87 41.31 -1.94
N ALA A 984 20.21 41.34 -3.23
CA ALA A 984 19.27 40.98 -4.29
C ALA A 984 18.84 39.50 -4.24
N PRO A 985 19.75 38.51 -4.06
CA PRO A 985 19.35 37.11 -3.93
C PRO A 985 18.49 36.86 -2.69
N ASN A 986 18.81 37.48 -1.54
CA ASN A 986 17.99 37.37 -0.34
C ASN A 986 16.58 37.96 -0.54
N MET A 987 16.48 39.15 -1.15
CA MET A 987 15.18 39.76 -1.45
C MET A 987 14.36 38.86 -2.37
N LEU A 988 14.96 38.29 -3.42
CA LEU A 988 14.27 37.37 -4.32
C LEU A 988 13.84 36.08 -3.61
N PHE A 989 14.74 35.47 -2.84
CA PHE A 989 14.50 34.22 -2.12
C PHE A 989 13.29 34.31 -1.18
N GLN A 990 13.13 35.41 -0.45
CA GLN A 990 11.99 35.61 0.46
C GLN A 990 10.65 35.52 -0.27
N TYR A 991 10.54 36.13 -1.46
CA TYR A 991 9.32 36.08 -2.24
C TYR A 991 9.11 34.75 -2.94
N VAL A 992 10.18 34.11 -3.43
CA VAL A 992 10.10 32.75 -4.00
C VAL A 992 9.62 31.75 -2.96
N LEU A 993 10.16 31.79 -1.75
CA LEU A 993 9.78 30.90 -0.65
C LEU A 993 8.31 31.08 -0.24
N ILE A 994 7.81 32.32 -0.18
CA ILE A 994 6.39 32.57 0.14
C ILE A 994 5.48 32.19 -1.04
N ALA A 995 5.94 32.41 -2.27
CA ALA A 995 5.19 32.06 -3.48
C ALA A 995 5.06 30.55 -3.69
N SER A 996 6.06 29.76 -3.27
CA SER A 996 6.05 28.29 -3.33
C SER A 996 5.24 27.63 -2.21
N ALA A 997 4.81 28.38 -1.18
CA ALA A 997 4.08 27.85 -0.04
C ALA A 997 2.83 27.01 -0.42
N PRO A 998 1.97 27.40 -1.40
CA PRO A 998 0.83 26.57 -1.79
C PRO A 998 1.23 25.20 -2.36
N LEU A 999 2.32 25.13 -3.12
CA LEU A 999 2.82 23.87 -3.67
C LEU A 999 3.34 22.97 -2.54
N ILE A 1000 4.11 23.54 -1.61
CA ILE A 1000 4.61 22.82 -0.43
C ILE A 1000 3.45 22.33 0.44
N ASP A 1001 2.42 23.16 0.65
CA ASP A 1001 1.23 22.79 1.42
C ASP A 1001 0.43 21.66 0.72
N LEU A 1002 0.33 21.67 -0.61
CA LEU A 1002 -0.30 20.58 -1.37
C LEU A 1002 0.47 19.26 -1.22
N ILE A 1003 1.80 19.29 -1.36
CA ILE A 1003 2.66 18.11 -1.19
C ILE A 1003 2.56 17.56 0.24
N LEU A 1004 2.52 18.46 1.24
CA LEU A 1004 2.30 18.09 2.63
C LEU A 1004 0.96 17.35 2.80
N LEU A 1005 -0.13 17.89 2.24
CA LEU A 1005 -1.46 17.29 2.33
C LEU A 1005 -1.52 15.92 1.64
N LEU A 1006 -0.93 15.78 0.45
CA LEU A 1006 -0.86 14.52 -0.28
C LEU A 1006 -0.02 13.47 0.48
N GLY A 1007 1.12 13.87 1.04
CA GLY A 1007 1.96 12.98 1.84
C GLY A 1007 1.34 12.59 3.19
N LEU A 1008 0.46 13.42 3.75
CA LEU A 1008 -0.36 13.03 4.92
C LEU A 1008 -1.46 12.06 4.52
N ALA A 1009 -2.11 12.28 3.36
CA ALA A 1009 -3.14 11.39 2.84
C ALA A 1009 -2.58 10.00 2.48
N SER A 1010 -1.30 9.90 2.11
CA SER A 1010 -0.62 8.62 1.89
C SER A 1010 -0.16 7.90 3.17
N GLY A 1011 -0.41 8.47 4.35
CA GLY A 1011 -0.01 7.87 5.64
C GLY A 1011 1.47 8.03 5.98
N SER A 1012 2.24 8.85 5.26
CA SER A 1012 3.69 8.99 5.47
C SER A 1012 4.03 9.80 6.73
N LEU A 1013 4.53 9.13 7.77
CA LEU A 1013 5.01 9.78 9.00
C LEU A 1013 6.24 10.69 8.78
N ARG A 1014 7.01 10.48 7.70
CA ARG A 1014 8.19 11.30 7.36
C ARG A 1014 7.82 12.78 7.20
N VAL A 1015 6.63 13.05 6.66
CA VAL A 1015 6.10 14.39 6.42
C VAL A 1015 5.86 15.14 7.75
N LEU A 1016 5.37 14.42 8.76
CA LEU A 1016 5.15 14.98 10.11
C LEU A 1016 6.48 15.32 10.79
N TYR A 1017 7.48 14.44 10.71
CA TYR A 1017 8.81 14.69 11.29
C TYR A 1017 9.49 15.89 10.64
N PHE A 1018 9.43 15.99 9.31
CA PHE A 1018 9.99 17.14 8.59
C PHE A 1018 9.33 18.45 9.04
N TYR A 1019 8.00 18.47 9.12
CA TYR A 1019 7.25 19.67 9.54
C TYR A 1019 7.55 20.05 11.00
N ALA A 1020 7.63 19.06 11.91
CA ALA A 1020 8.01 19.27 13.30
C ALA A 1020 9.43 19.84 13.43
N GLY A 1021 10.39 19.31 12.65
CA GLY A 1021 11.76 19.82 12.58
C GLY A 1021 11.83 21.26 12.11
N PHE A 1022 11.09 21.62 11.04
CA PHE A 1022 10.99 22.99 10.55
C PHE A 1022 10.47 23.96 11.63
N LEU A 1023 9.41 23.59 12.33
CA LEU A 1023 8.82 24.41 13.41
C LEU A 1023 9.76 24.57 14.60
N LEU A 1024 10.51 23.52 14.95
CA LEU A 1024 11.52 23.58 15.99
C LEU A 1024 12.62 24.60 15.62
N VAL A 1025 13.18 24.50 14.41
CA VAL A 1025 14.18 25.46 13.92
C VAL A 1025 13.63 26.88 13.96
N ASP A 1026 12.44 27.13 13.42
CA ASP A 1026 11.83 28.46 13.41
C ASP A 1026 11.60 29.04 14.82
N THR A 1027 11.21 28.19 15.77
CA THR A 1027 11.05 28.57 17.18
C THR A 1027 12.38 28.95 17.81
N LEU A 1028 13.45 28.17 17.58
CA LEU A 1028 14.79 28.45 18.09
C LEU A 1028 15.34 29.78 17.54
N VAL A 1029 15.13 30.05 16.26
CA VAL A 1029 15.50 31.32 15.62
C VAL A 1029 14.72 32.48 16.21
N SER A 1030 13.42 32.30 16.45
CA SER A 1030 12.58 33.32 17.07
C SER A 1030 13.04 33.64 18.50
N VAL A 1031 13.38 32.62 19.29
CA VAL A 1031 13.96 32.79 20.64
C VAL A 1031 15.30 33.52 20.58
N TYR A 1032 16.17 33.18 19.62
CA TYR A 1032 17.45 33.86 19.41
C TYR A 1032 17.25 35.35 19.09
N ALA A 1033 16.38 35.69 18.14
CA ALA A 1033 16.11 37.07 17.74
C ALA A 1033 15.52 37.90 18.90
N PHE A 1034 14.58 37.35 19.67
CA PHE A 1034 14.03 38.02 20.85
C PHE A 1034 15.08 38.24 21.95
N LYS A 1035 15.97 37.27 22.18
CA LYS A 1035 17.11 37.44 23.10
C LYS A 1035 18.13 38.45 22.57
N LEU A 1036 18.27 38.56 21.24
CA LEU A 1036 19.17 39.50 20.61
C LEU A 1036 18.71 40.95 20.84
N GLU A 1037 17.40 41.20 20.70
CA GLU A 1037 16.74 42.50 20.84
C GLU A 1037 16.30 42.86 22.27
N ASN A 1038 16.55 41.98 23.25
CA ASN A 1038 16.06 42.12 24.64
C ASN A 1038 14.53 42.31 24.74
N GLU A 1039 13.76 41.67 23.86
CA GLU A 1039 12.29 41.72 23.87
C GLU A 1039 11.69 40.61 24.74
N SER A 1040 10.45 40.83 25.24
CA SER A 1040 9.73 39.83 26.02
C SER A 1040 9.38 38.61 25.17
N LYS A 1041 9.68 37.41 25.67
CA LYS A 1041 9.41 36.14 24.96
C LYS A 1041 7.94 35.70 24.99
N LYS A 1042 7.07 36.37 25.75
CA LYS A 1042 5.66 35.99 25.91
C LYS A 1042 4.91 35.77 24.58
N PRO A 1043 5.09 36.62 23.54
CA PRO A 1043 4.41 36.42 22.26
C PRO A 1043 4.79 35.12 21.55
N LEU A 1044 5.97 34.55 21.85
CA LEU A 1044 6.50 33.36 21.18
C LEU A 1044 5.65 32.10 21.37
N VAL A 1045 4.78 32.05 22.40
CA VAL A 1045 3.81 30.95 22.59
C VAL A 1045 2.87 30.79 21.39
N THR A 1046 2.71 31.85 20.59
CA THR A 1046 1.81 31.87 19.42
C THR A 1046 2.52 31.58 18.09
N VAL A 1047 3.83 31.30 18.08
CA VAL A 1047 4.63 31.11 16.85
C VAL A 1047 4.11 29.94 16.00
N PHE A 1048 3.75 28.83 16.63
CA PHE A 1048 3.19 27.68 15.91
C PHE A 1048 1.91 28.05 15.14
N ILE A 1049 0.95 28.68 15.82
CA ILE A 1049 -0.32 29.14 15.20
C ILE A 1049 -0.05 30.22 14.15
N GLN A 1050 0.94 31.08 14.38
CA GLN A 1050 1.37 32.10 13.41
C GLN A 1050 1.81 31.45 12.10
N ARG A 1051 2.60 30.37 12.13
CA ARG A 1051 3.07 29.72 10.89
C ARG A 1051 1.96 29.04 10.09
N LEU A 1052 0.91 28.56 10.76
CA LEU A 1052 -0.25 27.98 10.11
C LEU A 1052 -1.19 29.03 9.52
N VAL A 1053 -1.50 30.10 10.26
CA VAL A 1053 -2.55 31.07 9.88
C VAL A 1053 -1.96 32.32 9.25
N TYR A 1054 -1.01 32.98 9.93
CA TYR A 1054 -0.49 34.29 9.54
C TYR A 1054 0.32 34.22 8.24
N ARG A 1055 1.03 33.11 8.00
CA ARG A 1055 1.75 32.86 6.73
C ARG A 1055 0.81 32.91 5.52
N GLN A 1056 -0.41 32.41 5.65
CA GLN A 1056 -1.36 32.35 4.53
C GLN A 1056 -1.81 33.75 4.09
N PHE A 1057 -1.85 34.72 5.00
CA PHE A 1057 -2.06 36.11 4.62
C PHE A 1057 -0.93 36.64 3.74
N PHE A 1058 0.34 36.30 4.05
CA PHE A 1058 1.47 36.68 3.22
C PHE A 1058 1.44 36.01 1.84
N THR A 1059 1.13 34.71 1.79
CA THR A 1059 0.97 33.99 0.53
C THR A 1059 -0.10 34.64 -0.35
N TYR A 1060 -1.26 34.96 0.21
CA TYR A 1060 -2.30 35.72 -0.50
C TYR A 1060 -1.79 37.08 -0.99
N VAL A 1061 -1.10 37.84 -0.15
CA VAL A 1061 -0.57 39.17 -0.49
C VAL A 1061 0.45 39.10 -1.64
N VAL A 1062 1.36 38.13 -1.62
CA VAL A 1062 2.38 37.94 -2.66
C VAL A 1062 1.73 37.57 -3.99
N TRP A 1063 0.86 36.56 -4.01
CA TRP A 1063 0.15 36.16 -5.23
C TRP A 1063 -0.74 37.28 -5.78
N LYS A 1064 -1.44 38.00 -4.91
CA LYS A 1064 -2.20 39.19 -5.31
C LYS A 1064 -1.30 40.27 -5.93
N SER A 1065 -0.09 40.46 -5.41
CA SER A 1065 0.89 41.41 -5.93
C SER A 1065 1.38 41.00 -7.32
N PHE A 1066 1.67 39.71 -7.55
CA PHE A 1066 2.01 39.20 -8.88
C PHE A 1066 0.88 39.35 -9.89
N VAL A 1067 -0.34 38.92 -9.53
CA VAL A 1067 -1.51 39.04 -10.41
C VAL A 1067 -1.78 40.50 -10.75
N PHE A 1068 -1.67 41.42 -9.78
CA PHE A 1068 -1.87 42.84 -10.04
C PHE A 1068 -0.74 43.46 -10.88
N ALA A 1069 0.51 43.02 -10.68
CA ALA A 1069 1.63 43.43 -11.52
C ALA A 1069 1.43 43.00 -12.98
N ILE A 1070 0.93 41.78 -13.22
CA ILE A 1070 0.57 41.26 -14.55
C ILE A 1070 -0.62 42.02 -15.15
N ARG A 1071 -1.61 42.40 -14.33
CA ARG A 1071 -2.76 43.21 -14.77
C ARG A 1071 -2.38 44.62 -15.23
N GLY A 1072 -1.28 45.15 -14.70
CA GLY A 1072 -0.83 46.51 -14.98
C GLY A 1072 -1.68 47.61 -14.37
N GLY A 1073 -2.38 47.30 -13.26
CA GLY A 1073 -3.18 48.27 -12.53
C GLY A 1073 -2.31 49.31 -11.82
N VAL A 1074 -2.86 50.51 -11.65
CA VAL A 1074 -2.26 51.57 -10.82
C VAL A 1074 -2.94 51.56 -9.45
N MET A 1075 -2.16 51.44 -8.39
CA MET A 1075 -2.67 51.55 -7.02
C MET A 1075 -2.33 52.94 -6.49
N GLY A 1076 -3.35 53.67 -6.01
CA GLY A 1076 -3.15 54.94 -5.30
C GLY A 1076 -2.72 54.73 -3.85
N TRP A 1077 -2.21 55.79 -3.21
CA TRP A 1077 -1.90 55.82 -1.77
C TRP A 1077 -3.20 55.72 -0.95
N ASN A 1078 -3.67 54.50 -0.69
CA ASN A 1078 -4.87 54.25 0.10
C ASN A 1078 -4.53 54.29 1.60
N LYS A 1079 -4.91 55.39 2.27
CA LYS A 1079 -4.62 55.64 3.69
C LYS A 1079 -5.37 54.66 4.62
N LEU A 1080 -4.71 54.21 5.69
CA LEU A 1080 -5.30 53.40 6.78
C LEU A 1080 -5.97 54.30 7.84
N LYS A 1081 -7.08 53.86 8.43
CA LYS A 1081 -7.74 54.55 9.55
C LYS A 1081 -6.87 54.37 10.81
N ARG A 1082 -6.46 55.47 11.44
CA ARG A 1082 -5.64 55.47 12.66
C ARG A 1082 -6.51 55.51 13.92
N THR A 1083 -6.07 54.84 14.98
CA THR A 1083 -6.81 54.73 16.24
C THR A 1083 -6.17 55.52 17.38
N GLY A 1084 -4.91 55.97 17.25
CA GLY A 1084 -4.21 56.77 18.27
C GLY A 1084 -3.63 55.95 19.44
N ASN A 1085 -3.58 54.62 19.29
CA ASN A 1085 -3.36 53.65 20.36
C ASN A 1085 -1.90 53.28 20.66
N VAL A 1086 -0.93 54.14 20.33
CA VAL A 1086 0.50 53.88 20.57
C VAL A 1086 0.83 54.07 22.05
N ASN A 1087 1.20 53.03 22.80
CA ASN A 1087 1.70 53.19 24.18
C ASN A 1087 3.23 53.13 24.18
N SER A 1088 3.90 54.17 24.65
CA SER A 1088 5.33 54.09 24.99
C SER A 1088 5.47 53.17 26.21
N VAL A 1089 5.99 51.96 26.01
CA VAL A 1089 6.34 51.10 27.15
C VAL A 1089 7.52 51.75 27.86
N SER A 1090 7.30 52.30 29.05
CA SER A 1090 8.37 52.72 29.95
C SER A 1090 9.19 51.50 30.36
N THR A 1091 10.22 51.15 29.58
CA THR A 1091 11.20 50.12 29.96
C THR A 1091 12.28 50.73 30.85
N ILE A 1092 12.06 50.59 32.16
CA ILE A 1092 12.98 50.06 33.19
C ILE A 1092 14.47 50.48 33.10
N GLN A 1093 14.83 51.32 34.08
CA GLN A 1093 16.10 51.52 34.83
C GLN A 1093 17.47 51.65 34.12
N PRO A 1094 18.35 52.55 34.62
CA PRO A 1094 19.71 52.74 34.12
C PRO A 1094 20.56 51.48 34.30
N LYS A 1095 21.44 51.22 33.33
CA LYS A 1095 22.54 50.25 33.41
C LYS A 1095 23.28 50.36 34.74
N ARG A 1096 23.24 49.30 35.57
CA ARG A 1096 24.34 49.05 36.53
C ARG A 1096 25.50 48.49 35.72
N GLY A 1097 26.67 49.10 35.90
CA GLY A 1097 27.89 48.74 35.19
C GLY A 1097 28.36 47.31 35.47
N SER A 1098 28.89 46.69 34.42
CA SER A 1098 29.91 45.65 34.45
C SER A 1098 30.70 45.73 33.15
#